data_AF-A0A2S7TTD7-F1
#
_entry.id   AF-A0A2S7TTD7-F1
#
_cell.length_a   1.000
_cell.length_b   1.000
_cell.length_c   1.000
_cell.angle_alpha   90.00
_cell.angle_beta   90.00
_cell.angle_gamma   90.00
#
_symmetry.space_group_name_H-M   'P 1'
#
loop_
_entity.id
_entity.type
_entity.pdbx_description
1 polymer ?
#
loop_
_entity_poly.entity_id
_entity_poly.type
_entity_poly.pdbx_seq_one_letter_code
_entity_poly.pdbx_strand_id
1 'polypeptide(L)'
;MITRVVTSAFILLCALTANAQSNAPPLPADMANRVQACVACHGAEGRASAEGYYPRIAGKPEGYLYNQLIAFREGSRQHVAMNGIVQHLSNDYLQQMARYFAAQNPPYPAPAKSTASASEIEQGKRLVFDGVASKKIPACAACHGQALTGVEPYTPGLLGLPRDYLNAQLGKWRNGQRQAADPDCMHALVKALSPEQLNTATAYLAAQPMPENPKAAPSDSIQFPLKCGTHTATAVPGSNNISPEPIALNVLSEQEKRGAYLARLGNCAGCHTANPKKPYAGGRAIETPFGKIYSTNLTPNAEHGLGRWTADDFYKAMHSGISKNGDYLYPAFPYTDYTKMGRAEVDDLFAYLKRLPAIAQKTPQPELQFPFNQRPLLAVWRALYFTEGEFKPDTTQTALWNRGAYLVNGLGHCAACHTPRGTLGGLKEKLNLSGATIPVLNWFAPALNNHPAQGLGKWTEADITQYLQTGVNSHAASYGPMSEVIAHSLQFATAADTQAMAVYLKSLPAQAPSEKESTGLGQRTLQPLMVRGENIYTNTCAECHGKKGEGKANQFPALASNVNVIAPNPVNTIRMVLNGGFSPSTQGIPYPHGMPPYRVELSNNDIAAVVTYIRRSWGNNASGVASVEVDKQRGNQ
;
A
#
# COMPACT_ATOMS: atom_id res chain seq x y z
N MET A 1 -20.57 16.22 84.44
CA MET A 1 -21.99 15.79 84.40
C MET A 1 -22.38 15.64 82.94
N ILE A 2 -22.56 14.41 82.44
CA ILE A 2 -23.88 13.85 82.00
C ILE A 2 -24.36 14.62 80.74
N THR A 3 -24.48 14.12 79.49
CA THR A 3 -24.85 12.81 78.92
C THR A 3 -24.59 12.81 77.41
N ARG A 4 -24.42 11.62 76.81
CA ARG A 4 -24.54 11.33 75.36
C ARG A 4 -26.01 11.20 74.93
N VAL A 5 -26.38 11.56 73.69
CA VAL A 5 -27.37 10.89 72.76
C VAL A 5 -27.19 11.53 71.36
N VAL A 6 -26.49 10.93 70.39
CA VAL A 6 -26.96 10.12 69.23
C VAL A 6 -28.13 10.72 68.41
N THR A 7 -27.88 11.20 67.18
CA THR A 7 -28.73 10.89 66.00
C THR A 7 -28.11 11.32 64.66
N SER A 8 -28.17 10.39 63.70
CA SER A 8 -28.34 10.62 62.26
C SER A 8 -27.14 11.06 61.41
N ALA A 9 -26.41 10.05 60.92
CA ALA A 9 -25.70 10.11 59.64
C ALA A 9 -26.73 9.99 58.50
N PHE A 10 -26.76 10.93 57.56
CA PHE A 10 -27.06 10.72 56.13
C PHE A 10 -26.93 12.04 55.34
N ILE A 11 -26.30 11.96 54.16
CA ILE A 11 -26.38 12.89 53.01
C ILE A 11 -25.50 14.17 53.07
N LEU A 12 -24.33 14.12 52.43
CA LEU A 12 -23.99 14.98 51.26
C LEU A 12 -22.62 14.57 50.67
N LEU A 13 -22.61 13.58 49.78
CA LEU A 13 -21.48 13.34 48.86
C LEU A 13 -21.98 13.62 47.44
N CYS A 14 -22.06 14.90 47.09
CA CYS A 14 -22.40 15.33 45.73
C CYS A 14 -21.21 15.10 44.79
N ALA A 15 -21.34 14.04 44.00
CA ALA A 15 -21.02 13.95 42.57
C ALA A 15 -19.84 14.79 42.04
N LEU A 16 -18.64 14.20 42.10
CA LEU A 16 -17.65 14.34 41.03
C LEU A 16 -17.87 13.20 40.04
N THR A 17 -18.86 13.33 39.16
CA THR A 17 -18.91 12.50 37.96
C THR A 17 -17.83 13.01 37.01
N ALA A 18 -16.65 12.41 37.07
CA ALA A 18 -15.65 12.55 36.04
C ALA A 18 -16.24 11.99 34.73
N ASN A 19 -16.66 12.89 33.84
CA ASN A 19 -16.83 12.56 32.43
C ASN A 19 -15.46 12.14 31.90
N ALA A 20 -15.21 10.83 31.82
CA ALA A 20 -14.14 10.29 31.02
C ALA A 20 -14.50 10.51 29.54
N GLN A 21 -14.30 11.74 29.05
CA GLN A 21 -14.18 11.98 27.62
C GLN A 21 -12.98 11.13 27.14
N SER A 22 -13.22 10.29 26.14
CA SER A 22 -12.17 9.47 25.55
C SER A 22 -11.04 10.39 25.05
N ASN A 23 -9.82 10.17 25.56
CA ASN A 23 -8.59 10.89 25.16
C ASN A 23 -8.12 10.50 23.73
N ALA A 24 -9.05 10.17 22.84
CA ALA A 24 -8.76 9.75 21.50
C ALA A 24 -8.55 10.99 20.60
N PRO A 25 -7.49 11.03 19.75
CA PRO A 25 -7.26 12.17 18.86
C PRO A 25 -8.50 12.42 17.97
N PRO A 26 -8.87 13.67 17.68
CA PRO A 26 -9.99 13.96 16.79
C PRO A 26 -9.74 13.37 15.39
N LEU A 27 -10.82 12.99 14.72
CA LEU A 27 -10.74 12.57 13.31
C LEU A 27 -10.16 13.72 12.46
N PRO A 28 -9.38 13.41 11.41
CA PRO A 28 -8.97 14.41 10.43
C PRO A 28 -10.16 15.19 9.87
N ALA A 29 -9.95 16.46 9.54
CA ALA A 29 -11.00 17.21 8.85
C ALA A 29 -11.33 16.55 7.50
N ASP A 30 -12.63 16.54 7.16
CA ASP A 30 -13.14 16.03 5.88
C ASP A 30 -12.89 14.52 5.64
N MET A 31 -13.01 13.70 6.69
CA MET A 31 -12.83 12.24 6.56
C MET A 31 -13.72 11.60 5.49
N ALA A 32 -14.93 12.11 5.27
CA ALA A 32 -15.85 11.60 4.26
C ALA A 32 -15.25 11.66 2.84
N ASN A 33 -14.60 12.77 2.47
CA ASN A 33 -13.92 12.89 1.18
C ASN A 33 -12.61 12.10 1.14
N ARG A 34 -11.93 11.99 2.27
CA ARG A 34 -10.68 11.21 2.36
C ARG A 34 -10.90 9.72 2.10
N VAL A 35 -11.99 9.14 2.59
CA VAL A 35 -12.28 7.71 2.44
C VAL A 35 -13.09 7.34 1.19
N GLN A 36 -13.14 8.22 0.17
CA GLN A 36 -13.92 7.98 -1.05
C GLN A 36 -13.49 6.71 -1.79
N ALA A 37 -12.20 6.37 -1.76
CA ALA A 37 -11.67 5.10 -2.28
C ALA A 37 -12.32 3.86 -1.63
N CYS A 38 -12.83 3.96 -0.39
CA CYS A 38 -13.45 2.85 0.31
C CYS A 38 -14.93 2.66 -0.10
N VAL A 39 -15.67 3.75 -0.25
CA VAL A 39 -17.13 3.70 -0.44
C VAL A 39 -17.56 3.31 -1.85
N ALA A 40 -16.67 3.37 -2.85
CA ALA A 40 -16.95 2.87 -4.19
C ALA A 40 -17.37 1.39 -4.15
N CYS A 41 -16.56 0.54 -3.50
CA CYS A 41 -16.87 -0.86 -3.33
C CYS A 41 -17.78 -1.12 -2.11
N HIS A 42 -17.55 -0.45 -0.99
CA HIS A 42 -18.28 -0.71 0.26
C HIS A 42 -19.63 0.03 0.37
N GLY A 43 -20.06 0.75 -0.67
CA GLY A 43 -21.27 1.56 -0.69
C GLY A 43 -21.14 2.85 0.13
N ALA A 44 -22.05 3.80 -0.11
CA ALA A 44 -22.11 5.07 0.62
C ALA A 44 -22.15 4.84 2.15
N GLU A 45 -21.31 5.56 2.89
CA GLU A 45 -21.12 5.40 4.34
C GLU A 45 -20.62 4.00 4.77
N GLY A 46 -20.20 3.14 3.83
CA GLY A 46 -19.74 1.78 4.12
C GLY A 46 -20.87 0.77 4.33
N ARG A 47 -22.07 1.04 3.80
CA ARG A 47 -23.30 0.26 4.03
C ARG A 47 -23.41 -1.10 3.31
N ALA A 48 -22.39 -1.49 2.55
CA ALA A 48 -22.36 -2.55 1.52
C ALA A 48 -22.99 -2.15 0.18
N SER A 49 -22.53 -2.76 -0.92
CA SER A 49 -23.16 -2.63 -2.24
C SER A 49 -24.41 -3.53 -2.34
N ALA A 50 -25.28 -3.23 -3.30
CA ALA A 50 -26.53 -3.98 -3.51
C ALA A 50 -26.28 -5.46 -3.89
N GLU A 51 -25.16 -5.79 -4.53
CA GLU A 51 -24.81 -7.17 -4.88
C GLU A 51 -24.24 -7.98 -3.71
N GLY A 52 -23.95 -7.35 -2.57
CA GLY A 52 -23.49 -8.03 -1.34
C GLY A 52 -22.08 -8.66 -1.40
N TYR A 53 -21.37 -8.53 -2.52
CA TYR A 53 -20.01 -9.05 -2.67
C TYR A 53 -19.00 -8.35 -1.75
N TYR A 54 -19.10 -7.02 -1.67
CA TYR A 54 -18.31 -6.20 -0.75
C TYR A 54 -19.07 -6.04 0.57
N PRO A 55 -18.46 -6.43 1.70
CA PRO A 55 -19.17 -6.45 2.98
C PRO A 55 -19.42 -5.04 3.50
N ARG A 56 -20.47 -4.91 4.32
CA ARG A 56 -20.68 -3.74 5.17
C ARG A 56 -19.46 -3.53 6.06
N ILE A 57 -19.01 -2.30 6.19
CA ILE A 57 -17.97 -1.88 7.16
C ILE A 57 -18.54 -0.91 8.20
N ALA A 58 -19.64 -0.22 7.87
CA ALA A 58 -20.34 0.71 8.75
C ALA A 58 -20.80 0.04 10.06
N GLY A 59 -20.50 0.67 11.19
CA GLY A 59 -20.98 0.27 12.51
C GLY A 59 -20.33 -0.98 13.08
N LYS A 60 -19.27 -1.50 12.44
CA LYS A 60 -18.47 -2.60 12.99
C LYS A 60 -17.51 -2.06 14.05
N PRO A 61 -17.09 -2.89 15.04
CA PRO A 61 -16.15 -2.47 16.07
C PRO A 61 -14.88 -1.83 15.51
N GLU A 62 -14.43 -0.73 16.11
CA GLU A 62 -13.28 0.05 15.64
C GLU A 62 -12.01 -0.81 15.61
N GLY A 63 -11.72 -1.55 16.68
CA GLY A 63 -10.56 -2.42 16.77
C GLY A 63 -10.60 -3.58 15.75
N TYR A 64 -11.79 -4.11 15.45
CA TYR A 64 -11.96 -5.11 14.39
C TYR A 64 -11.58 -4.54 13.03
N LEU A 65 -12.16 -3.39 12.66
CA LEU A 65 -11.90 -2.73 11.37
C LEU A 65 -10.42 -2.42 11.22
N TYR A 66 -9.80 -1.85 12.24
CA TYR A 66 -8.36 -1.56 12.27
C TYR A 66 -7.53 -2.82 12.03
N ASN A 67 -7.78 -3.89 12.78
CA ASN A 67 -7.06 -5.16 12.62
C ASN A 67 -7.26 -5.77 11.22
N GLN A 68 -8.42 -5.59 10.58
CA GLN A 68 -8.63 -6.04 9.21
C GLN A 68 -7.81 -5.22 8.19
N LEU A 69 -7.74 -3.90 8.36
CA LEU A 69 -6.93 -3.03 7.50
C LEU A 69 -5.44 -3.38 7.61
N ILE A 70 -4.94 -3.58 8.83
CA ILE A 70 -3.57 -4.06 9.09
C ILE A 70 -3.33 -5.42 8.42
N ALA A 71 -4.26 -6.37 8.58
CA ALA A 71 -4.13 -7.69 7.98
C ALA A 71 -4.07 -7.67 6.45
N PHE A 72 -4.82 -6.77 5.80
CA PHE A 72 -4.69 -6.55 4.35
C PHE A 72 -3.35 -5.92 3.99
N ARG A 73 -2.92 -4.88 4.70
CA ARG A 73 -1.63 -4.23 4.40
C ARG A 73 -0.45 -5.19 4.54
N GLU A 74 -0.48 -6.06 5.55
CA GLU A 74 0.60 -7.03 5.84
C GLU A 74 0.46 -8.37 5.11
N GLY A 75 -0.67 -8.59 4.41
CA GLY A 75 -0.91 -9.81 3.65
C GLY A 75 -1.34 -11.03 4.48
N SER A 76 -1.60 -10.91 5.78
CA SER A 76 -2.25 -11.99 6.53
C SER A 76 -3.73 -12.17 6.14
N ARG A 77 -4.28 -11.20 5.39
CA ARG A 77 -5.56 -11.30 4.69
C ARG A 77 -5.37 -10.91 3.22
N GLN A 78 -5.74 -11.82 2.31
CA GLN A 78 -5.49 -11.67 0.87
C GLN A 78 -6.74 -11.22 0.09
N HIS A 79 -6.61 -10.08 -0.60
CA HIS A 79 -7.54 -9.54 -1.61
C HIS A 79 -6.85 -8.41 -2.41
N VAL A 80 -6.54 -8.65 -3.69
CA VAL A 80 -5.75 -7.76 -4.57
C VAL A 80 -6.09 -6.27 -4.41
N ALA A 81 -7.36 -5.88 -4.56
CA ALA A 81 -7.76 -4.47 -4.44
C ALA A 81 -7.49 -3.88 -3.04
N MET A 82 -7.94 -4.55 -1.97
CA MET A 82 -7.71 -4.08 -0.60
C MET A 82 -6.22 -4.03 -0.25
N ASN A 83 -5.44 -5.04 -0.63
CA ASN A 83 -3.99 -5.04 -0.40
C ASN A 83 -3.35 -3.78 -1.01
N GLY A 84 -3.71 -3.43 -2.25
CA GLY A 84 -3.20 -2.23 -2.92
C GLY A 84 -3.69 -0.91 -2.31
N ILE A 85 -4.98 -0.83 -1.93
CA ILE A 85 -5.58 0.39 -1.37
C ILE A 85 -4.90 0.80 -0.05
N VAL A 86 -4.56 -0.17 0.82
CA VAL A 86 -4.03 0.13 2.17
C VAL A 86 -2.51 0.03 2.28
N GLN A 87 -1.82 -0.37 1.20
CA GLN A 87 -0.41 -0.80 1.22
C GLN A 87 0.54 0.20 1.89
N HIS A 88 0.36 1.49 1.61
CA HIS A 88 1.27 2.55 2.04
C HIS A 88 0.63 3.53 3.03
N LEU A 89 -0.42 3.10 3.74
CA LEU A 89 -1.09 3.91 4.76
C LEU A 89 -0.50 3.63 6.15
N SER A 90 -0.35 4.68 6.96
CA SER A 90 0.19 4.58 8.33
C SER A 90 -0.77 3.88 9.29
N ASN A 91 -0.26 3.31 10.38
CA ASN A 91 -1.12 2.73 11.44
C ASN A 91 -2.11 3.75 11.98
N ASP A 92 -1.65 4.98 12.22
CA ASP A 92 -2.53 6.04 12.68
C ASP A 92 -3.66 6.30 11.69
N TYR A 93 -3.38 6.43 10.39
CA TYR A 93 -4.44 6.70 9.42
C TYR A 93 -5.44 5.54 9.30
N LEU A 94 -4.96 4.29 9.30
CA LEU A 94 -5.84 3.12 9.32
C LEU A 94 -6.74 3.09 10.57
N GLN A 95 -6.24 3.55 11.72
CA GLN A 95 -7.04 3.70 12.94
C GLN A 95 -8.11 4.80 12.76
N GLN A 96 -7.76 5.95 12.20
CA GLN A 96 -8.72 7.03 11.93
C GLN A 96 -9.83 6.57 10.98
N MET A 97 -9.49 5.81 9.92
CA MET A 97 -10.48 5.21 9.01
C MET A 97 -11.39 4.22 9.74
N ALA A 98 -10.81 3.34 10.56
CA ALA A 98 -11.57 2.38 11.35
C ALA A 98 -12.58 3.06 12.27
N ARG A 99 -12.15 4.10 13.00
CA ARG A 99 -13.03 4.91 13.84
C ARG A 99 -14.13 5.58 13.05
N TYR A 100 -13.80 6.19 11.91
CA TYR A 100 -14.78 6.85 11.07
C TYR A 100 -15.90 5.90 10.64
N PHE A 101 -15.57 4.69 10.15
CA PHE A 101 -16.57 3.71 9.74
C PHE A 101 -17.29 3.03 10.90
N ALA A 102 -16.64 2.85 12.05
CA ALA A 102 -17.29 2.35 13.27
C ALA A 102 -18.40 3.30 13.77
N ALA A 103 -18.25 4.60 13.56
CA ALA A 103 -19.26 5.60 13.92
C ALA A 103 -20.47 5.65 12.95
N GLN A 104 -20.37 5.03 11.77
CA GLN A 104 -21.46 5.05 10.78
C GLN A 104 -22.59 4.09 11.16
N ASN A 105 -23.84 4.52 11.03
CA ASN A 105 -25.00 3.66 11.30
C ASN A 105 -26.11 3.80 10.24
N PRO A 106 -25.81 3.57 8.93
CA PRO A 106 -26.84 3.53 7.91
C PRO A 106 -27.78 2.32 8.13
N PRO A 107 -29.05 2.40 7.73
CA PRO A 107 -30.00 1.30 7.85
C PRO A 107 -29.49 -0.01 7.24
N TYR A 108 -29.89 -1.14 7.82
CA TYR A 108 -29.56 -2.45 7.27
C TYR A 108 -30.58 -2.86 6.20
N PRO A 109 -30.14 -3.54 5.12
CA PRO A 109 -31.08 -4.15 4.19
C PRO A 109 -31.84 -5.30 4.87
N ALA A 110 -33.00 -5.65 4.31
CA ALA A 110 -33.72 -6.84 4.73
C ALA A 110 -32.87 -8.11 4.51
N PRO A 111 -33.03 -9.16 5.33
CA PRO A 111 -32.29 -10.41 5.16
C PRO A 111 -32.52 -11.03 3.79
N ALA A 112 -31.50 -11.70 3.27
CA ALA A 112 -31.65 -12.48 2.06
C ALA A 112 -32.65 -13.62 2.30
N LYS A 113 -33.51 -13.89 1.31
CA LYS A 113 -34.40 -15.06 1.35
C LYS A 113 -33.54 -16.33 1.35
N SER A 114 -33.68 -17.15 2.40
CA SER A 114 -32.96 -18.41 2.50
C SER A 114 -33.60 -19.49 1.61
N THR A 115 -32.77 -20.27 0.93
CA THR A 115 -33.17 -21.50 0.22
C THR A 115 -32.99 -22.76 1.07
N ALA A 116 -32.47 -22.63 2.29
CA ALA A 116 -32.24 -23.75 3.19
C ALA A 116 -33.56 -24.28 3.78
N SER A 117 -33.64 -25.58 3.97
CA SER A 117 -34.76 -26.26 4.62
C SER A 117 -34.88 -25.87 6.09
N ALA A 118 -36.08 -26.05 6.67
CA ALA A 118 -36.31 -25.78 8.10
C ALA A 118 -35.37 -26.60 9.01
N SER A 119 -35.04 -27.84 8.62
CA SER A 119 -34.08 -28.69 9.34
C SER A 119 -32.67 -28.11 9.32
N GLU A 120 -32.20 -27.60 8.18
CA GLU A 120 -30.88 -26.96 8.07
C GLU A 120 -30.79 -25.67 8.90
N ILE A 121 -31.85 -24.86 8.89
CA ILE A 121 -31.94 -23.64 9.70
C ILE A 121 -31.89 -23.97 11.20
N GLU A 122 -32.61 -25.00 11.65
CA GLU A 122 -32.61 -25.43 13.05
C GLU A 122 -31.25 -26.02 13.47
N GLN A 123 -30.60 -26.80 12.61
CA GLN A 123 -29.24 -27.29 12.86
C GLN A 123 -28.23 -26.15 12.94
N GLY A 124 -28.32 -25.18 12.03
CA GLY A 124 -27.50 -23.97 12.03
C GLY A 124 -27.68 -23.17 13.32
N LYS A 125 -28.93 -23.00 13.77
CA LYS A 125 -29.24 -22.33 15.04
C LYS A 125 -28.57 -23.01 16.23
N ARG A 126 -28.72 -24.33 16.38
CA ARG A 126 -28.07 -25.09 17.47
C ARG A 126 -26.56 -24.94 17.45
N LEU A 127 -25.94 -25.03 16.27
CA LEU A 127 -24.50 -24.82 16.16
C LEU A 127 -24.07 -23.41 16.59
N VAL A 128 -24.85 -22.39 16.24
CA VAL A 128 -24.56 -20.99 16.57
C VAL A 128 -24.68 -20.68 18.07
N PHE A 129 -25.65 -21.27 18.77
CA PHE A 129 -25.94 -20.98 20.18
C PHE A 129 -25.44 -22.01 21.18
N ASP A 130 -25.23 -23.27 20.75
CA ASP A 130 -24.83 -24.37 21.62
C ASP A 130 -23.40 -24.87 21.32
N GLY A 131 -22.89 -24.60 20.10
CA GLY A 131 -21.60 -25.10 19.65
C GLY A 131 -21.59 -26.61 19.37
N VAL A 132 -20.44 -27.26 19.55
CA VAL A 132 -20.29 -28.72 19.43
C VAL A 132 -19.56 -29.27 20.64
N ALA A 133 -20.32 -29.64 21.66
CA ALA A 133 -19.80 -30.12 22.94
C ALA A 133 -18.83 -31.32 22.77
N SER A 134 -19.15 -32.28 21.90
CA SER A 134 -18.31 -33.46 21.63
C SER A 134 -16.94 -33.11 21.06
N LYS A 135 -16.78 -31.94 20.43
CA LYS A 135 -15.52 -31.44 19.88
C LYS A 135 -14.92 -30.30 20.72
N LYS A 136 -15.51 -29.97 21.88
CA LYS A 136 -15.16 -28.80 22.70
C LYS A 136 -15.17 -27.48 21.91
N ILE A 137 -16.06 -27.37 20.94
CA ILE A 137 -16.23 -26.16 20.13
C ILE A 137 -17.28 -25.28 20.83
N PRO A 138 -16.94 -24.08 21.31
CA PRO A 138 -17.91 -23.17 21.91
C PRO A 138 -18.93 -22.68 20.88
N ALA A 139 -20.06 -22.19 21.37
CA ALA A 139 -21.06 -21.50 20.57
C ALA A 139 -20.46 -20.27 19.86
N CYS A 140 -20.92 -19.97 18.65
CA CYS A 140 -20.56 -18.73 17.95
C CYS A 140 -20.94 -17.50 18.79
N ALA A 141 -22.13 -17.52 19.39
CA ALA A 141 -22.67 -16.46 20.24
C ALA A 141 -21.82 -16.18 21.48
N ALA A 142 -21.05 -17.16 21.98
CA ALA A 142 -20.17 -16.99 23.14
C ALA A 142 -19.00 -16.03 22.87
N CYS A 143 -18.64 -15.81 21.59
CA CYS A 143 -17.61 -14.85 21.19
C CYS A 143 -18.22 -13.65 20.46
N HIS A 144 -19.18 -13.88 19.56
CA HIS A 144 -19.77 -12.85 18.70
C HIS A 144 -20.95 -12.09 19.34
N GLY A 145 -21.18 -12.32 20.64
CA GLY A 145 -22.28 -11.73 21.40
C GLY A 145 -23.58 -12.50 21.22
N GLN A 146 -24.45 -12.45 22.23
CA GLN A 146 -25.74 -13.16 22.22
C GLN A 146 -26.67 -12.67 21.10
N ALA A 147 -26.62 -11.38 20.78
CA ALA A 147 -27.35 -10.81 19.65
C ALA A 147 -26.64 -11.02 18.30
N LEU A 148 -25.44 -11.64 18.29
CA LEU A 148 -24.60 -11.88 17.11
C LEU A 148 -24.23 -10.59 16.33
N THR A 149 -24.35 -9.43 16.96
CA THR A 149 -23.97 -8.10 16.44
C THR A 149 -22.49 -7.77 16.65
N GLY A 150 -21.74 -8.63 17.34
CA GLY A 150 -20.33 -8.44 17.65
C GLY A 150 -20.12 -7.95 19.08
N VAL A 151 -18.86 -7.80 19.46
CA VAL A 151 -18.43 -7.37 20.80
C VAL A 151 -17.24 -6.43 20.64
N GLU A 152 -17.33 -5.26 21.26
CA GLU A 152 -16.25 -4.27 21.25
C GLU A 152 -14.99 -4.80 21.95
N PRO A 153 -13.79 -4.35 21.54
CA PRO A 153 -13.52 -3.57 20.35
C PRO A 153 -13.16 -4.44 19.12
N TYR A 154 -13.03 -5.75 19.26
CA TYR A 154 -12.33 -6.59 18.27
C TYR A 154 -13.17 -7.65 17.57
N THR A 155 -14.36 -7.98 18.09
CA THR A 155 -15.11 -9.14 17.59
C THR A 155 -16.26 -8.69 16.68
N PRO A 156 -16.26 -9.06 15.39
CA PRO A 156 -17.25 -8.56 14.44
C PRO A 156 -18.63 -9.20 14.66
N GLY A 157 -19.69 -8.47 14.30
CA GLY A 157 -21.01 -9.06 14.12
C GLY A 157 -21.09 -10.02 12.93
N LEU A 158 -21.90 -11.06 13.10
CA LEU A 158 -22.17 -12.10 12.11
C LEU A 158 -23.47 -11.86 11.34
N LEU A 159 -24.42 -11.11 11.93
CA LEU A 159 -25.67 -10.73 11.28
C LEU A 159 -25.47 -9.62 10.25
N GLY A 160 -26.40 -9.53 9.29
CA GLY A 160 -26.35 -8.55 8.20
C GLY A 160 -25.26 -8.84 7.16
N LEU A 161 -24.64 -10.02 7.19
CA LEU A 161 -23.65 -10.47 6.22
C LEU A 161 -24.26 -11.50 5.25
N PRO A 162 -23.99 -11.39 3.93
CA PRO A 162 -24.45 -12.39 2.96
C PRO A 162 -23.85 -13.78 3.22
N ARG A 163 -24.62 -14.83 2.91
CA ARG A 163 -24.19 -16.23 3.07
C ARG A 163 -22.89 -16.52 2.32
N ASP A 164 -22.78 -16.07 1.08
CA ASP A 164 -21.60 -16.28 0.24
C ASP A 164 -20.36 -15.60 0.82
N TYR A 165 -20.52 -14.40 1.39
CA TYR A 165 -19.44 -13.72 2.11
C TYR A 165 -18.97 -14.54 3.30
N LEU A 166 -19.90 -14.99 4.17
CA LEU A 166 -19.57 -15.79 5.34
C LEU A 166 -18.83 -17.08 4.95
N ASN A 167 -19.36 -17.83 3.98
CA ASN A 167 -18.73 -19.05 3.47
C ASN A 167 -17.34 -18.79 2.90
N ALA A 168 -17.17 -17.75 2.10
CA ALA A 168 -15.88 -17.37 1.54
C ALA A 168 -14.87 -17.00 2.64
N GLN A 169 -15.28 -16.27 3.68
CA GLN A 169 -14.38 -15.93 4.78
C GLN A 169 -13.95 -17.15 5.59
N LEU A 170 -14.90 -18.04 5.93
CA LEU A 170 -14.61 -19.27 6.68
C LEU A 170 -13.71 -20.19 5.85
N GLY A 171 -13.96 -20.36 4.55
CA GLY A 171 -13.09 -21.09 3.64
C GLY A 171 -11.66 -20.54 3.61
N LYS A 172 -11.50 -19.20 3.55
CA LYS A 172 -10.20 -18.54 3.61
C LYS A 172 -9.46 -18.75 4.94
N TRP A 173 -10.15 -18.81 6.06
CA TRP A 173 -9.51 -19.18 7.33
C TRP A 173 -9.06 -20.64 7.32
N ARG A 174 -9.91 -21.54 6.82
CA ARG A 174 -9.64 -22.98 6.77
C ARG A 174 -8.39 -23.32 5.95
N ASN A 175 -8.18 -22.63 4.82
CA ASN A 175 -7.04 -22.86 3.91
C ASN A 175 -5.83 -21.95 4.20
N GLY A 176 -5.90 -21.09 5.22
CA GLY A 176 -4.81 -20.20 5.62
C GLY A 176 -4.65 -18.92 4.80
N GLN A 177 -5.54 -18.62 3.86
CA GLN A 177 -5.57 -17.34 3.12
C GLN A 177 -6.06 -16.14 3.97
N ARG A 178 -6.62 -16.43 5.14
CA ARG A 178 -6.95 -15.46 6.18
C ARG A 178 -6.43 -15.97 7.52
N GLN A 179 -5.68 -15.11 8.21
CA GLN A 179 -5.10 -15.40 9.51
C GLN A 179 -5.38 -14.25 10.48
N ALA A 180 -5.63 -14.59 11.73
CA ALA A 180 -5.71 -13.65 12.84
C ALA A 180 -4.40 -13.64 13.64
N ALA A 181 -4.32 -12.79 14.66
CA ALA A 181 -3.20 -12.81 15.59
C ALA A 181 -3.18 -14.12 16.39
N ASP A 182 -1.97 -14.61 16.70
CA ASP A 182 -1.78 -15.85 17.45
C ASP A 182 -2.11 -15.67 18.94
N PRO A 183 -2.86 -16.59 19.60
CA PRO A 183 -3.50 -17.79 19.02
C PRO A 183 -4.67 -17.49 18.08
N ASP A 184 -4.62 -18.03 16.85
CA ASP A 184 -5.69 -17.86 15.85
C ASP A 184 -6.87 -18.81 16.11
N CYS A 185 -7.76 -18.37 17.01
CA CYS A 185 -8.96 -19.11 17.38
C CYS A 185 -9.87 -19.43 16.18
N MET A 186 -10.05 -18.50 15.22
CA MET A 186 -10.95 -18.72 14.09
C MET A 186 -10.42 -19.81 13.16
N HIS A 187 -9.11 -19.83 12.87
CA HIS A 187 -8.50 -20.90 12.11
C HIS A 187 -8.73 -22.27 12.80
N ALA A 188 -8.48 -22.36 14.10
CA ALA A 188 -8.66 -23.60 14.86
C ALA A 188 -10.12 -24.10 14.84
N LEU A 189 -11.08 -23.21 15.10
CA LEU A 189 -12.51 -23.54 15.17
C LEU A 189 -13.06 -23.98 13.79
N VAL A 190 -12.75 -23.22 12.74
CA VAL A 190 -13.24 -23.51 11.39
C VAL A 190 -12.64 -24.80 10.84
N LYS A 191 -11.40 -25.15 11.23
CA LYS A 191 -10.78 -26.43 10.86
C LYS A 191 -11.42 -27.62 11.58
N ALA A 192 -11.89 -27.43 12.81
CA ALA A 192 -12.53 -28.48 13.62
C ALA A 192 -13.99 -28.78 13.20
N LEU A 193 -14.69 -27.81 12.61
CA LEU A 193 -16.02 -27.99 12.02
C LEU A 193 -15.95 -28.65 10.64
N SER A 194 -16.98 -29.42 10.26
CA SER A 194 -17.11 -29.92 8.89
C SER A 194 -17.62 -28.83 7.94
N PRO A 195 -17.37 -28.92 6.62
CA PRO A 195 -17.94 -27.98 5.64
C PRO A 195 -19.47 -27.88 5.72
N GLU A 196 -20.16 -29.00 5.97
CA GLU A 196 -21.62 -29.06 6.11
C GLU A 196 -22.08 -28.28 7.35
N GLN A 197 -21.40 -28.46 8.49
CA GLN A 197 -21.67 -27.71 9.72
C GLN A 197 -21.49 -26.20 9.51
N LEU A 198 -20.44 -25.78 8.81
CA LEU A 198 -20.23 -24.38 8.48
C LEU A 198 -21.35 -23.84 7.57
N ASN A 199 -21.75 -24.62 6.56
CA ASN A 199 -22.80 -24.25 5.61
C ASN A 199 -24.19 -24.09 6.25
N THR A 200 -24.51 -24.89 7.27
CA THR A 200 -25.78 -24.75 8.02
C THR A 200 -25.74 -23.54 8.96
N ALA A 201 -24.62 -23.29 9.64
CA ALA A 201 -24.44 -22.08 10.45
C ALA A 201 -24.59 -20.80 9.62
N THR A 202 -23.94 -20.71 8.44
CA THR A 202 -24.05 -19.52 7.59
C THR A 202 -25.43 -19.36 6.95
N ALA A 203 -26.13 -20.46 6.66
CA ALA A 203 -27.52 -20.42 6.21
C ALA A 203 -28.45 -19.82 7.28
N TYR A 204 -28.28 -20.23 8.54
CA TYR A 204 -29.03 -19.65 9.66
C TYR A 204 -28.72 -18.16 9.83
N LEU A 205 -27.44 -17.79 9.93
CA LEU A 205 -27.00 -16.41 10.18
C LEU A 205 -27.48 -15.42 9.12
N ALA A 206 -27.36 -15.78 7.84
CA ALA A 206 -27.75 -14.91 6.73
C ALA A 206 -29.27 -14.69 6.61
N ALA A 207 -30.07 -15.57 7.22
CA ALA A 207 -31.54 -15.49 7.22
C ALA A 207 -32.09 -14.62 8.36
N GLN A 208 -31.28 -14.24 9.35
CA GLN A 208 -31.78 -13.50 10.51
C GLN A 208 -31.89 -11.99 10.21
N PRO A 209 -32.97 -11.33 10.69
CA PRO A 209 -33.04 -9.88 10.72
C PRO A 209 -32.02 -9.31 11.71
N MET A 210 -31.64 -8.05 11.48
CA MET A 210 -30.90 -7.29 12.49
C MET A 210 -31.83 -6.97 13.67
N PRO A 211 -31.34 -7.03 14.92
CA PRO A 211 -32.07 -6.54 16.08
C PRO A 211 -32.27 -5.01 16.01
N GLU A 212 -33.22 -4.49 16.80
CA GLU A 212 -33.53 -3.04 16.87
C GLU A 212 -32.29 -2.20 17.19
N ASN A 213 -31.43 -2.69 18.08
CA ASN A 213 -30.11 -2.11 18.33
C ASN A 213 -29.02 -2.97 17.66
N PRO A 214 -28.55 -2.61 16.45
CA PRO A 214 -27.58 -3.38 15.71
C PRO A 214 -26.13 -3.20 16.19
N LYS A 215 -25.88 -2.42 17.25
CA LYS A 215 -24.53 -2.13 17.74
C LYS A 215 -23.88 -3.38 18.36
N ALA A 216 -22.56 -3.42 18.31
CA ALA A 216 -21.78 -4.41 19.03
C ALA A 216 -22.00 -4.26 20.54
N ALA A 217 -21.94 -5.39 21.24
CA ALA A 217 -22.06 -5.41 22.69
C ALA A 217 -20.81 -4.80 23.35
N PRO A 218 -20.93 -4.20 24.55
CA PRO A 218 -19.79 -3.70 25.32
C PRO A 218 -18.74 -4.79 25.58
N SER A 219 -17.47 -4.40 25.73
CA SER A 219 -16.36 -5.36 25.91
C SER A 219 -16.45 -6.19 27.20
N ASP A 220 -17.12 -5.67 28.22
CA ASP A 220 -17.33 -6.30 29.52
C ASP A 220 -18.61 -7.16 29.57
N SER A 221 -19.39 -7.22 28.48
CA SER A 221 -20.67 -7.92 28.48
C SER A 221 -20.56 -9.43 28.31
N ILE A 222 -19.38 -9.96 27.96
CA ILE A 222 -19.16 -11.40 27.80
C ILE A 222 -17.82 -11.85 28.38
N GLN A 223 -17.79 -13.08 28.88
CA GLN A 223 -16.55 -13.77 29.22
C GLN A 223 -16.16 -14.67 28.05
N PHE A 224 -15.04 -14.36 27.39
CA PHE A 224 -14.59 -15.15 26.25
C PHE A 224 -14.18 -16.58 26.67
N PRO A 225 -14.66 -17.62 25.96
CA PRO A 225 -14.34 -19.00 26.29
C PRO A 225 -12.91 -19.41 25.92
N LEU A 226 -12.21 -18.61 25.11
CA LEU A 226 -10.88 -18.89 24.59
C LEU A 226 -9.99 -17.64 24.70
N LYS A 227 -8.69 -17.83 24.93
CA LYS A 227 -7.69 -16.77 24.84
C LYS A 227 -7.23 -16.63 23.39
N CYS A 228 -7.78 -15.65 22.68
CA CYS A 228 -7.50 -15.41 21.26
C CYS A 228 -6.53 -14.24 21.08
N GLY A 229 -5.56 -14.39 20.16
CA GLY A 229 -4.54 -13.37 19.93
C GLY A 229 -5.13 -12.02 19.51
N THR A 230 -6.29 -12.02 18.87
CA THR A 230 -7.03 -10.81 18.47
C THR A 230 -7.41 -9.89 19.63
N HIS A 231 -7.45 -10.40 20.86
CA HIS A 231 -7.79 -9.62 22.05
C HIS A 231 -6.56 -9.17 22.84
N THR A 232 -5.38 -9.69 22.52
CA THR A 232 -4.14 -9.44 23.28
C THR A 232 -3.02 -8.82 22.45
N ALA A 233 -3.05 -8.96 21.13
CA ALA A 233 -2.04 -8.45 20.20
C ALA A 233 -2.67 -7.47 19.21
N THR A 234 -2.73 -6.19 19.59
CA THR A 234 -3.05 -5.11 18.66
C THR A 234 -1.80 -4.39 18.21
N ALA A 235 -1.69 -4.09 16.91
CA ALA A 235 -0.72 -3.11 16.45
C ALA A 235 -0.92 -1.80 17.23
N VAL A 236 0.16 -1.17 17.68
CA VAL A 236 0.09 0.02 18.54
C VAL A 236 -0.52 1.19 17.75
N PRO A 237 -1.73 1.66 18.10
CA PRO A 237 -2.34 2.82 17.44
C PRO A 237 -1.49 4.08 17.70
N GLY A 238 -1.40 4.97 16.70
CA GLY A 238 -0.66 6.24 16.82
C GLY A 238 0.82 6.22 16.40
N SER A 239 1.39 5.07 16.01
CA SER A 239 2.71 5.06 15.36
C SER A 239 2.57 5.43 13.88
N ASN A 240 3.27 6.45 13.38
CA ASN A 240 3.32 6.77 11.94
C ASN A 240 4.17 5.76 11.11
N ASN A 241 4.30 4.53 11.59
CA ASN A 241 5.17 3.52 11.00
C ASN A 241 4.57 3.00 9.69
N ILE A 242 5.15 3.45 8.57
CA ILE A 242 4.96 2.88 7.24
C ILE A 242 6.16 1.99 6.90
N SER A 243 7.32 2.27 7.49
CA SER A 243 8.52 1.45 7.41
C SER A 243 8.84 0.84 8.78
N PRO A 244 9.01 -0.49 8.87
CA PRO A 244 9.45 -1.15 10.08
C PRO A 244 10.96 -0.95 10.19
N GLU A 245 11.40 0.22 10.67
CA GLU A 245 12.77 0.29 11.18
C GLU A 245 12.85 -0.58 12.42
N PRO A 246 13.64 -1.68 12.39
CA PRO A 246 13.64 -2.64 13.49
C PRO A 246 14.44 -2.13 14.69
N ILE A 247 15.10 -0.97 14.58
CA ILE A 247 15.96 -0.40 15.62
C ILE A 247 15.64 1.09 15.79
N ALA A 248 15.48 1.51 17.05
CA ALA A 248 15.32 2.92 17.37
C ALA A 248 16.64 3.69 17.14
N LEU A 249 16.58 4.86 16.48
CA LEU A 249 17.78 5.64 16.14
C LEU A 249 18.61 6.07 17.35
N ASN A 250 18.01 6.17 18.54
CA ASN A 250 18.68 6.59 19.78
C ASN A 250 19.66 5.54 20.34
N VAL A 251 19.60 4.28 19.89
CA VAL A 251 20.54 3.22 20.30
C VAL A 251 21.65 2.95 19.28
N LEU A 252 21.67 3.73 18.19
CA LEU A 252 22.68 3.65 17.14
C LEU A 252 23.82 4.66 17.40
N SER A 253 25.05 4.26 17.07
CA SER A 253 26.18 5.18 16.94
C SER A 253 25.97 6.16 15.77
N GLU A 254 26.75 7.25 15.71
CA GLU A 254 26.67 8.20 14.59
C GLU A 254 26.96 7.55 13.24
N GLN A 255 27.86 6.56 13.20
CA GLN A 255 28.15 5.79 12.00
C GLN A 255 26.91 5.01 11.53
N GLU A 256 26.29 4.27 12.45
CA GLU A 256 25.09 3.48 12.16
C GLU A 256 23.89 4.37 11.85
N LYS A 257 23.79 5.58 12.41
CA LYS A 257 22.74 6.56 12.03
C LYS A 257 22.89 7.01 10.59
N ARG A 258 24.11 7.31 10.14
CA ARG A 258 24.38 7.62 8.71
C ARG A 258 24.08 6.41 7.83
N GLY A 259 24.45 5.21 8.27
CA GLY A 259 24.10 3.96 7.59
C GLY A 259 22.59 3.73 7.48
N ALA A 260 21.83 3.99 8.54
CA ALA A 260 20.37 3.90 8.55
C ALA A 260 19.75 4.90 7.57
N TYR A 261 20.26 6.14 7.54
CA TYR A 261 19.85 7.16 6.57
C TYR A 261 20.08 6.69 5.13
N LEU A 262 21.26 6.17 4.81
CA LEU A 262 21.58 5.63 3.49
C LEU A 262 20.70 4.42 3.14
N ALA A 263 20.46 3.51 4.10
CA ALA A 263 19.60 2.36 3.89
C ALA A 263 18.15 2.75 3.55
N ARG A 264 17.63 3.83 4.16
CA ARG A 264 16.34 4.42 3.80
C ARG A 264 16.40 5.05 2.42
N LEU A 265 17.39 5.90 2.16
CA LEU A 265 17.49 6.63 0.90
C LEU A 265 17.60 5.68 -0.31
N GLY A 266 18.36 4.60 -0.18
CA GLY A 266 18.46 3.54 -1.19
C GLY A 266 17.29 2.56 -1.23
N ASN A 267 16.24 2.79 -0.42
CA ASN A 267 15.06 1.94 -0.29
C ASN A 267 15.39 0.45 -0.03
N CYS A 268 16.43 0.16 0.74
CA CYS A 268 16.91 -1.22 0.93
C CYS A 268 15.81 -2.11 1.54
N ALA A 269 15.05 -1.58 2.51
CA ALA A 269 13.96 -2.31 3.15
C ALA A 269 12.83 -2.68 2.18
N GLY A 270 12.52 -1.80 1.21
CA GLY A 270 11.48 -2.05 0.20
C GLY A 270 11.79 -3.30 -0.61
N CYS A 271 13.02 -3.42 -1.12
CA CYS A 271 13.42 -4.61 -1.89
C CYS A 271 13.70 -5.83 -0.99
N HIS A 272 14.34 -5.65 0.16
CA HIS A 272 14.84 -6.76 1.00
C HIS A 272 13.87 -7.20 2.10
N THR A 273 12.58 -6.93 1.97
CA THR A 273 11.54 -7.40 2.90
C THR A 273 10.39 -8.07 2.16
N ALA A 274 10.34 -9.40 2.16
CA ALA A 274 9.18 -10.15 1.65
C ALA A 274 8.04 -10.24 2.66
N ASN A 275 8.40 -10.39 3.94
CA ASN A 275 7.48 -10.50 5.05
C ASN A 275 7.72 -9.30 5.98
N PRO A 276 6.73 -8.41 6.18
CA PRO A 276 6.87 -7.25 7.08
C PRO A 276 7.30 -7.61 8.51
N LYS A 277 7.00 -8.83 8.99
CA LYS A 277 7.43 -9.34 10.30
C LYS A 277 8.91 -9.77 10.35
N LYS A 278 9.57 -9.81 9.19
CA LYS A 278 10.99 -10.16 9.02
C LYS A 278 11.68 -9.10 8.15
N PRO A 279 11.79 -7.85 8.63
CA PRO A 279 12.37 -6.76 7.85
C PRO A 279 13.83 -7.09 7.48
N TYR A 280 14.25 -6.70 6.26
CA TYR A 280 15.58 -6.95 5.69
C TYR A 280 15.96 -8.43 5.47
N ALA A 281 15.08 -9.39 5.76
CA ALA A 281 15.39 -10.82 5.64
C ALA A 281 15.35 -11.36 4.18
N GLY A 282 15.10 -10.51 3.20
CA GLY A 282 15.05 -10.86 1.78
C GLY A 282 13.83 -11.68 1.39
N GLY A 283 13.94 -12.34 0.23
CA GLY A 283 12.96 -13.28 -0.32
C GLY A 283 11.87 -12.64 -1.18
N ARG A 284 11.91 -11.32 -1.43
CA ARG A 284 10.92 -10.66 -2.27
C ARG A 284 11.20 -11.03 -3.72
N ALA A 285 10.19 -11.55 -4.41
CA ALA A 285 10.28 -11.79 -5.85
C ALA A 285 10.27 -10.46 -6.60
N ILE A 286 11.26 -10.28 -7.48
CA ILE A 286 11.32 -9.20 -8.45
C ILE A 286 11.12 -9.84 -9.81
N GLU A 287 9.96 -9.58 -10.39
CA GLU A 287 9.61 -10.08 -11.71
C GLU A 287 10.35 -9.24 -12.76
N THR A 288 11.04 -9.92 -13.69
CA THR A 288 11.73 -9.29 -14.81
C THR A 288 11.28 -9.92 -16.11
N PRO A 289 11.48 -9.27 -17.28
CA PRO A 289 11.23 -9.91 -18.57
C PRO A 289 12.00 -11.21 -18.80
N PHE A 290 13.02 -11.50 -17.98
CA PHE A 290 13.92 -12.64 -18.10
C PHE A 290 13.62 -13.76 -17.09
N GLY A 291 12.59 -13.58 -16.24
CA GLY A 291 12.22 -14.48 -15.14
C GLY A 291 12.31 -13.79 -13.77
N LYS A 292 12.11 -14.57 -12.70
CA LYS A 292 12.10 -14.05 -11.33
C LYS A 292 13.49 -14.08 -10.73
N ILE A 293 13.80 -13.02 -10.00
CA ILE A 293 14.95 -13.00 -9.09
C ILE A 293 14.42 -12.69 -7.69
N TYR A 294 15.22 -13.03 -6.67
CA TYR A 294 14.81 -12.86 -5.29
C TYR A 294 15.81 -11.98 -4.54
N SER A 295 15.30 -11.04 -3.75
CA SER A 295 16.14 -10.20 -2.91
C SER A 295 16.86 -11.04 -1.84
N THR A 296 18.12 -10.72 -1.59
CA THR A 296 18.96 -11.43 -0.60
C THR A 296 18.62 -11.01 0.82
N ASN A 297 19.04 -11.81 1.81
CA ASN A 297 18.89 -11.46 3.21
C ASN A 297 20.04 -10.51 3.64
N LEU A 298 19.70 -9.31 4.11
CA LEU A 298 20.66 -8.29 4.56
C LEU A 298 20.91 -8.31 6.07
N THR A 299 20.22 -9.15 6.84
CA THR A 299 20.42 -9.25 8.29
C THR A 299 21.79 -9.86 8.63
N PRO A 300 22.33 -9.68 9.86
CA PRO A 300 23.61 -10.26 10.24
C PRO A 300 23.56 -11.78 10.51
N ASN A 301 22.55 -12.49 10.00
CA ASN A 301 22.52 -13.94 10.08
C ASN A 301 23.77 -14.55 9.42
N ALA A 302 24.44 -15.47 10.12
CA ALA A 302 25.73 -16.02 9.70
C ALA A 302 25.66 -16.95 8.48
N GLU A 303 24.54 -17.64 8.27
CA GLU A 303 24.41 -18.64 7.21
C GLU A 303 23.75 -18.08 5.95
N HIS A 304 22.70 -17.27 6.13
CA HIS A 304 21.88 -16.81 5.02
C HIS A 304 22.00 -15.30 4.76
N GLY A 305 22.61 -14.53 5.67
CA GLY A 305 22.73 -13.07 5.56
C GLY A 305 24.18 -12.57 5.54
N LEU A 306 24.37 -11.33 6.02
CA LEU A 306 25.65 -10.62 6.06
C LEU A 306 26.52 -11.01 7.27
N GLY A 307 26.15 -12.02 8.04
CA GLY A 307 26.84 -12.37 9.29
C GLY A 307 28.32 -12.69 9.11
N ARG A 308 28.67 -13.37 8.01
CA ARG A 308 30.06 -13.74 7.66
C ARG A 308 30.70 -12.82 6.62
N TRP A 309 30.04 -11.75 6.20
CA TRP A 309 30.61 -10.80 5.23
C TRP A 309 31.58 -9.85 5.93
N THR A 310 32.64 -9.46 5.24
CA THR A 310 33.51 -8.35 5.63
C THR A 310 33.02 -7.05 5.00
N ALA A 311 33.54 -5.91 5.48
CA ALA A 311 33.27 -4.61 4.87
C ALA A 311 33.77 -4.56 3.41
N ASP A 312 34.91 -5.19 3.10
CA ASP A 312 35.44 -5.28 1.75
C ASP A 312 34.56 -6.14 0.83
N ASP A 313 34.02 -7.26 1.32
CA ASP A 313 33.07 -8.09 0.56
C ASP A 313 31.82 -7.27 0.20
N PHE A 314 31.30 -6.51 1.17
CA PHE A 314 30.12 -5.69 0.99
C PHE A 314 30.38 -4.52 0.03
N TYR A 315 31.52 -3.83 0.19
CA TYR A 315 31.96 -2.79 -0.74
C TYR A 315 32.08 -3.33 -2.16
N LYS A 316 32.72 -4.49 -2.34
CA LYS A 316 32.87 -5.12 -3.66
C LYS A 316 31.52 -5.51 -4.28
N ALA A 317 30.54 -5.92 -3.47
CA ALA A 317 29.19 -6.16 -3.96
C ALA A 317 28.52 -4.86 -4.43
N MET A 318 28.48 -3.83 -3.58
CA MET A 318 27.86 -2.53 -3.89
C MET A 318 28.55 -1.82 -5.06
N HIS A 319 29.87 -1.82 -5.07
CA HIS A 319 30.69 -1.02 -5.98
C HIS A 319 30.96 -1.71 -7.31
N SER A 320 31.27 -3.01 -7.26
CA SER A 320 31.69 -3.78 -8.43
C SER A 320 30.63 -4.81 -8.88
N GLY A 321 29.56 -5.04 -8.13
CA GLY A 321 28.56 -6.06 -8.47
C GLY A 321 29.07 -7.49 -8.37
N ILE A 322 29.98 -7.76 -7.43
CA ILE A 322 30.59 -9.09 -7.23
C ILE A 322 30.25 -9.60 -5.83
N SER A 323 29.72 -10.83 -5.74
CA SER A 323 29.37 -11.46 -4.48
C SER A 323 30.61 -11.75 -3.62
N LYS A 324 30.41 -12.05 -2.33
CA LYS A 324 31.46 -12.56 -1.43
C LYS A 324 32.24 -13.75 -2.04
N ASN A 325 31.58 -14.59 -2.84
CA ASN A 325 32.20 -15.78 -3.43
C ASN A 325 32.86 -15.52 -4.79
N GLY A 326 32.84 -14.27 -5.28
CA GLY A 326 33.43 -13.89 -6.57
C GLY A 326 32.47 -13.96 -7.77
N ASP A 327 31.21 -14.36 -7.57
CA ASP A 327 30.23 -14.42 -8.66
C ASP A 327 29.74 -13.03 -9.05
N TYR A 328 29.51 -12.79 -10.35
CA TYR A 328 28.78 -11.60 -10.78
C TYR A 328 27.33 -11.64 -10.28
N LEU A 329 26.89 -10.50 -9.74
CA LEU A 329 25.52 -10.25 -9.33
C LEU A 329 24.68 -9.82 -10.53
N TYR A 330 23.40 -10.18 -10.54
CA TYR A 330 22.47 -9.69 -11.55
C TYR A 330 22.22 -8.19 -11.35
N PRO A 331 22.17 -7.38 -12.43
CA PRO A 331 22.07 -5.91 -12.35
C PRO A 331 20.72 -5.37 -11.85
N ALA A 332 19.81 -6.27 -11.50
CA ALA A 332 18.63 -5.88 -10.74
C ALA A 332 18.95 -5.58 -9.26
N PHE A 333 20.09 -6.06 -8.76
CA PHE A 333 20.78 -5.36 -7.69
C PHE A 333 21.49 -4.16 -8.33
N PRO A 334 21.13 -2.91 -8.03
CA PRO A 334 21.51 -1.74 -8.83
C PRO A 334 22.95 -1.28 -8.52
N TYR A 335 23.91 -2.20 -8.56
CA TYR A 335 25.34 -1.92 -8.39
C TYR A 335 25.87 -0.98 -9.50
N THR A 336 25.19 -0.90 -10.64
CA THR A 336 25.52 0.06 -11.71
C THR A 336 25.38 1.51 -11.27
N ASP A 337 24.51 1.77 -10.29
CA ASP A 337 24.26 3.08 -9.71
C ASP A 337 25.02 3.19 -8.37
N TYR A 338 24.98 2.15 -7.53
CA TYR A 338 25.68 2.14 -6.24
C TYR A 338 27.21 2.21 -6.34
N THR A 339 27.79 1.90 -7.51
CA THR A 339 29.21 2.18 -7.80
C THR A 339 29.60 3.65 -7.55
N LYS A 340 28.64 4.58 -7.59
CA LYS A 340 28.87 5.99 -7.31
C LYS A 340 29.10 6.31 -5.83
N MET A 341 28.71 5.42 -4.92
CA MET A 341 28.88 5.61 -3.48
C MET A 341 30.35 5.54 -3.08
N GLY A 342 30.75 6.43 -2.17
CA GLY A 342 32.10 6.41 -1.60
C GLY A 342 32.29 5.27 -0.61
N ARG A 343 33.51 4.76 -0.47
CA ARG A 343 33.86 3.70 0.49
C ARG A 343 33.31 3.93 1.91
N ALA A 344 33.49 5.13 2.46
CA ALA A 344 33.05 5.44 3.82
C ALA A 344 31.52 5.32 4.00
N GLU A 345 30.74 5.74 3.00
CA GLU A 345 29.27 5.63 3.04
C GLU A 345 28.81 4.18 2.95
N VAL A 346 29.51 3.35 2.17
CA VAL A 346 29.22 1.92 2.07
C VAL A 346 29.56 1.20 3.38
N ASP A 347 30.65 1.59 4.05
CA ASP A 347 31.00 1.07 5.38
C ASP A 347 29.98 1.50 6.45
N ASP A 348 29.49 2.74 6.41
CA ASP A 348 28.42 3.22 7.29
C ASP A 348 27.13 2.39 7.09
N LEU A 349 26.73 2.16 5.84
CA LEU A 349 25.59 1.30 5.50
C LEU A 349 25.80 -0.12 6.04
N PHE A 350 26.98 -0.70 5.84
CA PHE A 350 27.30 -2.03 6.35
C PHE A 350 27.21 -2.10 7.87
N ALA A 351 27.75 -1.10 8.59
CA ALA A 351 27.69 -1.02 10.05
C ALA A 351 26.23 -1.06 10.54
N TYR A 352 25.34 -0.27 9.93
CA TYR A 352 23.91 -0.31 10.26
C TYR A 352 23.28 -1.69 9.98
N LEU A 353 23.52 -2.28 8.81
CA LEU A 353 22.95 -3.59 8.47
C LEU A 353 23.42 -4.69 9.42
N LYS A 354 24.66 -4.60 9.92
CA LYS A 354 25.21 -5.52 10.93
C LYS A 354 24.55 -5.38 12.30
N ARG A 355 23.86 -4.26 12.57
CA ARG A 355 23.18 -4.00 13.84
C ARG A 355 21.75 -4.58 13.89
N LEU A 356 21.18 -4.93 12.73
CA LEU A 356 19.84 -5.50 12.58
C LEU A 356 19.66 -6.82 13.37
N PRO A 357 18.43 -7.18 13.77
CA PRO A 357 18.16 -8.52 14.28
C PRO A 357 18.55 -9.60 13.26
N ALA A 358 19.29 -10.62 13.70
CA ALA A 358 19.67 -11.74 12.84
C ALA A 358 18.45 -12.61 12.55
N ILE A 359 18.07 -12.73 11.27
CA ILE A 359 16.92 -13.55 10.86
C ILE A 359 17.40 -14.66 9.93
N ALA A 360 17.20 -15.92 10.35
CA ALA A 360 17.45 -17.07 9.51
C ALA A 360 16.34 -17.19 8.45
N GLN A 361 16.61 -16.68 7.25
CA GLN A 361 15.73 -16.79 6.09
C GLN A 361 16.59 -17.09 4.87
N LYS A 362 16.39 -18.27 4.29
CA LYS A 362 17.06 -18.67 3.05
C LYS A 362 16.45 -17.92 1.87
N THR A 363 17.30 -17.32 1.03
CA THR A 363 16.88 -16.69 -0.23
C THR A 363 16.58 -17.78 -1.27
N PRO A 364 15.40 -17.75 -1.92
CA PRO A 364 15.10 -18.63 -3.04
C PRO A 364 16.08 -18.44 -4.21
N GLN A 365 16.28 -19.50 -5.01
CA GLN A 365 17.13 -19.39 -6.19
C GLN A 365 16.43 -18.60 -7.31
N PRO A 366 17.15 -17.83 -8.14
CA PRO A 366 16.57 -17.17 -9.30
C PRO A 366 15.91 -18.17 -10.27
N GLU A 367 14.76 -17.79 -10.81
CA GLU A 367 14.00 -18.53 -11.82
C GLU A 367 14.15 -17.84 -13.19
N LEU A 368 15.41 -17.58 -13.57
CA LEU A 368 15.72 -16.97 -14.86
C LEU A 368 15.68 -18.00 -15.98
N GLN A 369 15.23 -17.57 -17.15
CA GLN A 369 15.17 -18.40 -18.35
C GLN A 369 16.53 -18.41 -19.06
N PHE A 370 16.84 -19.50 -19.78
CA PHE A 370 18.00 -19.52 -20.67
C PHE A 370 17.86 -18.43 -21.76
N PRO A 371 18.92 -17.67 -22.10
CA PRO A 371 20.31 -17.79 -21.62
C PRO A 371 20.63 -16.99 -20.35
N PHE A 372 19.68 -16.23 -19.79
CA PHE A 372 19.89 -15.31 -18.66
C PHE A 372 20.22 -16.01 -17.33
N ASN A 373 19.95 -17.33 -17.22
CA ASN A 373 20.37 -18.14 -16.07
C ASN A 373 21.88 -18.44 -16.03
N GLN A 374 22.64 -18.13 -17.08
CA GLN A 374 24.09 -18.39 -17.14
C GLN A 374 24.89 -17.20 -16.61
N ARG A 375 25.35 -17.27 -15.35
CA ARG A 375 26.13 -16.19 -14.71
C ARG A 375 27.38 -15.71 -15.48
N PRO A 376 28.18 -16.56 -16.16
CA PRO A 376 29.35 -16.10 -16.90
C PRO A 376 29.01 -15.09 -18.01
N LEU A 377 27.80 -15.15 -18.59
CA LEU A 377 27.37 -14.19 -19.61
C LEU A 377 27.23 -12.76 -19.08
N LEU A 378 27.15 -12.58 -17.75
CA LEU A 378 27.17 -11.26 -17.13
C LEU A 378 28.50 -10.53 -17.37
N ALA A 379 29.61 -11.22 -17.64
CA ALA A 379 30.86 -10.56 -18.01
C ALA A 379 30.70 -9.70 -19.28
N VAL A 380 30.02 -10.26 -20.30
CA VAL A 380 29.73 -9.55 -21.55
C VAL A 380 28.75 -8.41 -21.29
N TRP A 381 27.68 -8.65 -20.52
CA TRP A 381 26.72 -7.62 -20.17
C TRP A 381 27.38 -6.43 -19.47
N ARG A 382 28.28 -6.70 -18.52
CA ARG A 382 29.03 -5.68 -17.78
C ARG A 382 29.92 -4.85 -18.70
N ALA A 383 30.63 -5.48 -19.63
CA ALA A 383 31.45 -4.78 -20.61
C ALA A 383 30.64 -3.81 -21.49
N LEU A 384 29.34 -4.07 -21.68
CA LEU A 384 28.45 -3.22 -22.49
C LEU A 384 27.75 -2.11 -21.70
N TYR A 385 27.44 -2.34 -20.42
CA TYR A 385 26.49 -1.50 -19.66
C TYR A 385 26.97 -1.05 -18.28
N PHE A 386 28.20 -1.38 -17.88
CA PHE A 386 28.72 -1.04 -16.56
C PHE A 386 30.09 -0.36 -16.64
N THR A 387 30.14 0.86 -16.11
CA THR A 387 31.40 1.57 -15.85
C THR A 387 31.54 1.77 -14.35
N GLU A 388 32.50 1.07 -13.76
CA GLU A 388 32.80 1.15 -12.33
C GLU A 388 33.43 2.50 -11.96
N GLY A 389 33.04 3.04 -10.82
CA GLY A 389 33.74 4.17 -10.19
C GLY A 389 32.84 5.10 -9.41
N GLU A 390 33.41 5.63 -8.33
CA GLU A 390 32.78 6.60 -7.43
C GLU A 390 32.35 7.87 -8.17
N PHE A 391 31.39 8.58 -7.60
CA PHE A 391 30.94 9.87 -8.13
C PHE A 391 32.08 10.89 -8.09
N LYS A 392 32.33 11.54 -9.24
CA LYS A 392 33.30 12.62 -9.36
C LYS A 392 32.54 13.94 -9.53
N PRO A 393 32.67 14.89 -8.59
CA PRO A 393 32.03 16.19 -8.71
C PRO A 393 32.45 16.92 -10.00
N ASP A 394 31.47 17.52 -10.67
CA ASP A 394 31.71 18.45 -11.76
C ASP A 394 32.16 19.80 -11.19
N THR A 395 33.40 20.19 -11.51
CA THR A 395 34.02 21.44 -11.04
C THR A 395 33.37 22.71 -11.59
N THR A 396 32.56 22.59 -12.64
CA THR A 396 31.80 23.72 -13.21
C THR A 396 30.45 23.94 -12.52
N GLN A 397 30.05 23.01 -11.65
CA GLN A 397 28.74 23.00 -10.98
C GLN A 397 28.87 23.30 -9.49
N THR A 398 27.77 23.75 -8.89
CA THR A 398 27.73 24.03 -7.45
C THR A 398 27.80 22.74 -6.63
N ALA A 399 28.19 22.85 -5.36
CA ALA A 399 28.16 21.72 -4.43
C ALA A 399 26.75 21.12 -4.28
N LEU A 400 25.71 21.96 -4.28
CA LEU A 400 24.32 21.53 -4.18
C LEU A 400 23.90 20.72 -5.42
N TRP A 401 24.28 21.18 -6.62
CA TRP A 401 24.04 20.44 -7.85
C TRP A 401 24.75 19.09 -7.84
N ASN A 402 26.03 19.06 -7.44
CA ASN A 402 26.82 17.82 -7.36
C ASN A 402 26.22 16.83 -6.36
N ARG A 403 25.73 17.31 -5.22
CA ARG A 403 24.99 16.49 -4.26
C ARG A 403 23.73 15.89 -4.90
N GLY A 404 22.97 16.68 -5.64
CA GLY A 404 21.79 16.20 -6.37
C GLY A 404 22.12 15.14 -7.42
N ALA A 405 23.14 15.40 -8.23
CA ALA A 405 23.63 14.48 -9.25
C ALA A 405 24.07 13.15 -8.65
N TYR A 406 24.81 13.19 -7.54
CA TYR A 406 25.21 12.01 -6.79
C TYR A 406 24.01 11.21 -6.29
N LEU A 407 23.04 11.87 -5.66
CA LEU A 407 21.88 11.20 -5.08
C LEU A 407 20.96 10.59 -6.13
N VAL A 408 20.72 11.28 -7.24
CA VAL A 408 19.84 10.82 -8.33
C VAL A 408 20.47 9.66 -9.13
N ASN A 409 21.77 9.74 -9.42
CA ASN A 409 22.47 8.73 -10.24
C ASN A 409 23.20 7.66 -9.42
N GLY A 410 23.24 7.80 -8.10
CA GLY A 410 23.85 6.87 -7.16
C GLY A 410 22.79 6.12 -6.37
N LEU A 411 22.76 6.36 -5.07
CA LEU A 411 21.91 5.62 -4.13
C LEU A 411 20.40 5.70 -4.43
N GLY A 412 19.91 6.81 -4.99
CA GLY A 412 18.52 6.95 -5.41
C GLY A 412 18.17 6.26 -6.73
N HIS A 413 19.18 5.90 -7.55
CA HIS A 413 19.09 5.13 -8.79
C HIS A 413 17.87 5.46 -9.67
N CYS A 414 17.54 6.75 -9.85
CA CYS A 414 16.27 7.16 -10.47
C CYS A 414 16.16 6.66 -11.92
N ALA A 415 17.30 6.55 -12.61
CA ALA A 415 17.41 6.02 -13.95
C ALA A 415 16.93 4.56 -14.06
N ALA A 416 16.97 3.78 -12.98
CA ALA A 416 16.55 2.38 -12.99
C ALA A 416 15.09 2.20 -13.45
N CYS A 417 14.23 3.20 -13.20
CA CYS A 417 12.83 3.25 -13.62
C CYS A 417 12.56 4.32 -14.69
N HIS A 418 13.23 5.48 -14.62
CA HIS A 418 12.96 6.64 -15.48
C HIS A 418 13.80 6.70 -16.77
N THR A 419 14.59 5.67 -17.07
CA THR A 419 15.38 5.56 -18.30
C THR A 419 14.99 4.30 -19.07
N PRO A 420 14.77 4.35 -20.40
CA PRO A 420 14.38 3.17 -21.17
C PRO A 420 15.51 2.14 -21.22
N ARG A 421 15.12 0.86 -21.22
CA ARG A 421 16.02 -0.29 -21.33
C ARG A 421 16.08 -0.86 -22.75
N GLY A 422 17.21 -1.44 -23.11
CA GLY A 422 17.39 -2.24 -24.32
C GLY A 422 16.87 -3.67 -24.16
N THR A 423 16.98 -4.47 -25.22
CA THR A 423 16.57 -5.89 -25.23
C THR A 423 17.36 -6.76 -24.25
N LEU A 424 18.60 -6.38 -23.94
CA LEU A 424 19.46 -7.04 -22.94
C LEU A 424 19.28 -6.48 -21.52
N GLY A 425 18.28 -5.62 -21.28
CA GLY A 425 17.98 -5.06 -19.96
C GLY A 425 18.88 -3.91 -19.50
N GLY A 426 19.93 -3.55 -20.24
CA GLY A 426 20.77 -2.37 -19.95
C GLY A 426 20.05 -1.04 -20.21
N LEU A 427 20.40 0.00 -19.46
CA LEU A 427 19.86 1.35 -19.63
C LEU A 427 20.40 2.00 -20.92
N LYS A 428 19.56 2.79 -21.60
CA LYS A 428 19.98 3.59 -22.75
C LYS A 428 20.49 4.96 -22.29
N GLU A 429 21.79 5.09 -22.08
CA GLU A 429 22.43 6.31 -21.52
C GLU A 429 22.05 7.62 -22.25
N LYS A 430 21.92 7.58 -23.59
CA LYS A 430 21.51 8.75 -24.40
C LYS A 430 20.09 9.25 -24.12
N LEU A 431 19.30 8.48 -23.38
CA LEU A 431 17.91 8.75 -23.00
C LEU A 431 17.78 8.81 -21.47
N ASN A 432 18.85 9.16 -20.77
CA ASN A 432 18.85 9.18 -19.32
C ASN A 432 17.74 10.09 -18.78
N LEU A 433 16.90 9.53 -17.91
CA LEU A 433 15.78 10.21 -17.24
C LEU A 433 14.76 10.80 -18.22
N SER A 434 14.70 10.31 -19.46
CA SER A 434 13.72 10.73 -20.46
C SER A 434 12.33 10.13 -20.27
N GLY A 435 12.14 9.24 -19.29
CA GLY A 435 10.91 8.51 -19.06
C GLY A 435 10.80 7.22 -19.89
N ALA A 436 10.14 6.22 -19.31
CA ALA A 436 9.96 4.90 -19.91
C ALA A 436 8.86 4.08 -19.23
N THR A 437 8.25 3.15 -19.96
CA THR A 437 7.47 2.08 -19.35
C THR A 437 8.37 1.10 -18.58
N ILE A 438 8.05 0.88 -17.31
CA ILE A 438 8.73 -0.11 -16.45
C ILE A 438 8.24 -1.51 -16.85
N PRO A 439 9.11 -2.38 -17.39
CA PRO A 439 8.73 -3.71 -17.82
C PRO A 439 8.14 -4.54 -16.67
N VAL A 440 7.21 -5.42 -17.01
CA VAL A 440 6.46 -6.31 -16.09
C VAL A 440 5.53 -5.58 -15.11
N LEU A 441 6.01 -4.54 -14.42
CA LEU A 441 5.15 -3.71 -13.56
C LEU A 441 4.09 -2.96 -14.37
N ASN A 442 4.37 -2.70 -15.66
CA ASN A 442 3.46 -2.07 -16.61
C ASN A 442 2.93 -0.72 -16.09
N TRP A 443 3.85 0.10 -15.59
CA TRP A 443 3.66 1.49 -15.20
C TRP A 443 4.56 2.35 -16.07
N PHE A 444 4.08 3.52 -16.49
CA PHE A 444 4.92 4.51 -17.16
C PHE A 444 5.61 5.39 -16.12
N ALA A 445 6.93 5.44 -16.13
CA ALA A 445 7.72 6.38 -15.36
C ALA A 445 7.94 7.66 -16.20
N PRO A 446 7.37 8.82 -15.81
CA PRO A 446 7.51 10.06 -16.58
C PRO A 446 8.96 10.54 -16.72
N ALA A 447 9.24 11.47 -17.65
CA ALA A 447 10.56 12.08 -17.72
C ALA A 447 10.85 12.91 -16.45
N LEU A 448 12.08 12.86 -15.94
CA LEU A 448 12.51 13.67 -14.80
C LEU A 448 13.37 14.88 -15.20
N ASN A 449 13.52 15.14 -16.50
CA ASN A 449 14.28 16.25 -17.02
C ASN A 449 13.42 17.52 -17.23
N ASN A 450 14.02 18.61 -17.70
CA ASN A 450 13.37 19.92 -17.82
C ASN A 450 12.43 20.07 -19.04
N HIS A 451 11.95 18.97 -19.65
CA HIS A 451 11.03 19.03 -20.78
C HIS A 451 9.69 19.72 -20.39
N PRO A 452 9.19 20.70 -21.17
CA PRO A 452 8.09 21.58 -20.74
C PRO A 452 6.71 20.91 -20.67
N ALA A 453 6.47 19.87 -21.46
CA ALA A 453 5.19 19.13 -21.44
C ALA A 453 5.32 17.79 -20.70
N GLN A 454 6.22 16.94 -21.14
CA GLN A 454 6.35 15.55 -20.68
C GLN A 454 7.35 15.32 -19.52
N GLY A 455 7.96 16.39 -18.99
CA GLY A 455 8.92 16.34 -17.88
C GLY A 455 8.61 17.38 -16.80
N LEU A 456 9.62 17.74 -16.01
CA LEU A 456 9.53 18.68 -14.88
C LEU A 456 9.65 20.16 -15.30
N GLY A 457 9.55 20.47 -16.59
CA GLY A 457 9.76 21.83 -17.12
C GLY A 457 8.86 22.90 -16.50
N LYS A 458 7.60 22.55 -16.19
CA LYS A 458 6.63 23.45 -15.53
C LYS A 458 6.73 23.46 -14.00
N TRP A 459 7.48 22.54 -13.41
CA TRP A 459 7.61 22.43 -11.97
C TRP A 459 8.73 23.33 -11.48
N THR A 460 8.51 24.00 -10.36
CA THR A 460 9.58 24.69 -9.63
C THR A 460 10.43 23.68 -8.85
N GLU A 461 11.62 24.07 -8.40
CA GLU A 461 12.42 23.22 -7.51
C GLU A 461 11.69 22.92 -6.18
N ALA A 462 10.87 23.86 -5.71
CA ALA A 462 10.01 23.67 -4.54
C ALA A 462 8.93 22.61 -4.80
N ASP A 463 8.31 22.61 -5.98
CA ASP A 463 7.32 21.58 -6.37
C ASP A 463 7.94 20.18 -6.39
N ILE A 464 9.18 20.06 -6.90
CA ILE A 464 9.93 18.80 -6.93
C ILE A 464 10.27 18.36 -5.51
N THR A 465 10.82 19.26 -4.70
CA THR A 465 11.16 18.99 -3.29
C THR A 465 9.95 18.49 -2.52
N GLN A 466 8.81 19.20 -2.62
CA GLN A 466 7.56 18.82 -1.98
C GLN A 466 7.09 17.44 -2.44
N TYR A 467 7.14 17.15 -3.74
CA TYR A 467 6.70 15.86 -4.27
C TYR A 467 7.59 14.71 -3.78
N LEU A 468 8.92 14.89 -3.73
CA LEU A 468 9.83 13.86 -3.21
C LEU A 468 9.58 13.58 -1.72
N GLN A 469 9.25 14.59 -0.92
CA GLN A 469 9.01 14.44 0.52
C GLN A 469 7.62 13.92 0.89
N THR A 470 6.60 14.29 0.12
CA THR A 470 5.20 14.06 0.51
C THR A 470 4.42 13.18 -0.46
N GLY A 471 4.95 13.01 -1.68
CA GLY A 471 4.31 12.30 -2.76
C GLY A 471 3.15 13.02 -3.42
N VAL A 472 2.88 14.28 -3.08
CA VAL A 472 1.83 15.10 -3.70
C VAL A 472 2.28 16.56 -3.79
N ASN A 473 1.93 17.24 -4.87
CA ASN A 473 2.02 18.70 -4.98
C ASN A 473 0.81 19.24 -5.76
N SER A 474 0.87 20.48 -6.25
CA SER A 474 -0.19 21.06 -7.09
C SER A 474 -0.35 20.40 -8.46
N HIS A 475 0.69 19.72 -8.96
CA HIS A 475 0.76 19.17 -10.31
C HIS A 475 0.39 17.68 -10.37
N ALA A 476 0.79 16.91 -9.36
CA ALA A 476 0.64 15.46 -9.38
C ALA A 476 0.59 14.84 -7.98
N ALA A 477 0.10 13.60 -7.94
CA ALA A 477 0.16 12.71 -6.79
C ALA A 477 0.82 11.39 -7.23
N SER A 478 1.59 10.80 -6.31
CA SER A 478 2.29 9.53 -6.53
C SER A 478 1.36 8.34 -6.35
N TYR A 479 1.52 7.36 -7.24
CA TYR A 479 0.80 6.09 -7.25
C TYR A 479 1.72 4.96 -7.69
N GLY A 480 1.31 3.71 -7.42
CA GLY A 480 2.03 2.53 -7.86
C GLY A 480 3.47 2.48 -7.32
N PRO A 481 4.47 2.10 -8.14
CA PRO A 481 5.86 1.96 -7.68
C PRO A 481 6.44 3.23 -7.07
N MET A 482 6.03 4.42 -7.52
CA MET A 482 6.54 5.67 -6.97
C MET A 482 6.03 5.93 -5.55
N SER A 483 4.81 5.47 -5.21
CA SER A 483 4.31 5.52 -3.84
C SER A 483 5.15 4.68 -2.89
N GLU A 484 5.65 3.52 -3.35
CA GLU A 484 6.57 2.69 -2.56
C GLU A 484 7.88 3.44 -2.29
N VAL A 485 8.46 4.09 -3.31
CA VAL A 485 9.70 4.88 -3.17
C VAL A 485 9.52 6.04 -2.19
N ILE A 486 8.41 6.77 -2.25
CA ILE A 486 8.14 7.86 -1.31
C ILE A 486 7.87 7.33 0.09
N ALA A 487 7.00 6.32 0.21
CA ALA A 487 6.59 5.72 1.47
C ALA A 487 7.78 5.19 2.29
N HIS A 488 8.74 4.56 1.62
CA HIS A 488 9.80 3.81 2.30
C HIS A 488 11.19 4.46 2.21
N SER A 489 11.37 5.47 1.35
CA SER A 489 12.65 6.17 1.16
C SER A 489 12.52 7.70 1.26
N LEU A 490 12.00 8.35 0.21
CA LEU A 490 12.25 9.79 -0.01
C LEU A 490 11.59 10.71 1.01
N GLN A 491 10.49 10.29 1.67
CA GLN A 491 9.91 11.08 2.75
C GLN A 491 10.83 11.26 3.96
N PHE A 492 11.86 10.41 4.08
CA PHE A 492 12.85 10.46 5.16
C PHE A 492 14.14 11.17 4.74
N ALA A 493 14.25 11.60 3.48
CA ALA A 493 15.39 12.38 3.00
C ALA A 493 15.39 13.76 3.67
N THR A 494 16.60 14.27 3.95
CA THR A 494 16.71 15.63 4.51
C THR A 494 16.22 16.66 3.49
N ALA A 495 15.70 17.80 3.98
CA ALA A 495 15.26 18.88 3.10
C ALA A 495 16.37 19.34 2.13
N ALA A 496 17.62 19.40 2.61
CA ALA A 496 18.79 19.73 1.80
C ALA A 496 19.03 18.72 0.67
N ASP A 497 18.88 17.41 0.94
CA ASP A 497 19.07 16.38 -0.08
C ASP A 497 17.96 16.39 -1.13
N THR A 498 16.70 16.59 -0.73
CA THR A 498 15.59 16.73 -1.70
C THR A 498 15.69 18.01 -2.53
N GLN A 499 16.20 19.10 -1.94
CA GLN A 499 16.50 20.33 -2.67
C GLN A 499 17.65 20.11 -3.66
N ALA A 500 18.72 19.40 -3.25
CA ALA A 500 19.84 19.06 -4.12
C ALA A 500 19.36 18.25 -5.33
N MET A 501 18.54 17.21 -5.10
CA MET A 501 17.91 16.43 -6.17
C MET A 501 17.08 17.32 -7.10
N ALA A 502 16.29 18.25 -6.55
CA ALA A 502 15.48 19.17 -7.35
C ALA A 502 16.33 20.08 -8.25
N VAL A 503 17.40 20.67 -7.73
CA VAL A 503 18.36 21.49 -8.49
C VAL A 503 18.97 20.69 -9.64
N TYR A 504 19.43 19.46 -9.37
CA TYR A 504 20.00 18.60 -10.41
C TYR A 504 18.98 18.26 -11.49
N LEU A 505 17.80 17.75 -11.11
CA LEU A 505 16.75 17.33 -12.05
C LEU A 505 16.28 18.52 -12.92
N LYS A 506 16.19 19.72 -12.32
CA LYS A 506 15.79 20.93 -13.04
C LYS A 506 16.83 21.40 -14.05
N SER A 507 18.11 21.10 -13.82
CA SER A 507 19.20 21.44 -14.74
C SER A 507 19.28 20.55 -15.98
N LEU A 508 18.64 19.37 -15.95
CA LEU A 508 18.75 18.39 -17.02
C LEU A 508 18.15 18.94 -18.32
N PRO A 509 18.79 18.69 -19.47
CA PRO A 509 18.29 19.18 -20.75
C PRO A 509 16.90 18.60 -21.05
N ALA A 510 16.06 19.40 -21.70
CA ALA A 510 14.73 18.96 -22.12
C ALA A 510 14.86 17.82 -23.14
N GLN A 511 14.35 16.64 -22.79
CA GLN A 511 14.33 15.48 -23.68
C GLN A 511 13.00 14.72 -23.51
N ALA A 512 12.30 14.50 -24.62
CA ALA A 512 11.05 13.75 -24.63
C ALA A 512 11.29 12.24 -24.45
N PRO A 513 10.30 11.48 -23.92
CA PRO A 513 10.36 10.01 -23.91
C PRO A 513 10.52 9.45 -25.32
N SER A 514 11.32 8.38 -25.46
CA SER A 514 11.49 7.69 -26.74
C SER A 514 10.31 6.81 -27.14
N GLU A 515 9.39 6.56 -26.21
CA GLU A 515 8.20 5.74 -26.44
C GLU A 515 7.27 6.47 -27.40
N LYS A 516 6.82 5.76 -28.45
CA LYS A 516 5.84 6.31 -29.38
C LYS A 516 4.51 6.49 -28.67
N GLU A 517 3.79 7.55 -29.04
CA GLU A 517 2.43 7.73 -28.59
C GLU A 517 1.57 6.52 -28.96
N SER A 518 0.67 6.09 -28.06
CA SER A 518 -0.29 5.02 -28.36
C SER A 518 -1.01 5.35 -29.65
N THR A 519 -1.29 4.33 -30.48
CA THR A 519 -1.99 4.47 -31.75
C THR A 519 -3.35 5.09 -31.49
N GLY A 520 -3.43 6.42 -31.63
CA GLY A 520 -4.61 7.18 -31.28
C GLY A 520 -5.82 6.77 -32.12
N LEU A 521 -7.00 7.07 -31.61
CA LEU A 521 -8.25 6.79 -32.31
C LEU A 521 -8.42 7.71 -33.52
N GLY A 522 -8.93 7.16 -34.63
CA GLY A 522 -9.33 7.96 -35.78
C GLY A 522 -10.45 8.95 -35.43
N GLN A 523 -10.50 10.10 -36.13
CA GLN A 523 -11.39 11.22 -35.79
C GLN A 523 -12.88 10.83 -35.68
N ARG A 524 -13.35 9.90 -36.52
CA ARG A 524 -14.75 9.42 -36.50
C ARG A 524 -15.11 8.68 -35.20
N THR A 525 -14.15 7.98 -34.61
CA THR A 525 -14.32 7.27 -33.33
C THR A 525 -14.11 8.21 -32.15
N LEU A 526 -13.25 9.21 -32.32
CA LEU A 526 -12.87 10.14 -31.27
C LEU A 526 -14.03 11.05 -30.82
N GLN A 527 -14.77 11.63 -31.76
CA GLN A 527 -15.81 12.62 -31.43
C GLN A 527 -16.92 12.05 -30.52
N PRO A 528 -17.51 10.86 -30.79
CA PRO A 528 -18.52 10.28 -29.90
C PRO A 528 -17.95 9.93 -28.51
N LEU A 529 -16.69 9.48 -28.43
CA LEU A 529 -16.03 9.19 -27.15
C LEU A 529 -15.79 10.46 -26.33
N MET A 530 -15.45 11.58 -26.97
CA MET A 530 -15.29 12.86 -26.27
C MET A 530 -16.61 13.29 -25.60
N VAL A 531 -17.75 13.21 -26.30
CA VAL A 531 -19.06 13.57 -25.74
C VAL A 531 -19.46 12.64 -24.59
N ARG A 532 -19.28 11.32 -24.77
CA ARG A 532 -19.55 10.34 -23.72
C ARG A 532 -18.63 10.56 -22.51
N GLY A 533 -17.35 10.81 -22.75
CA GLY A 533 -16.34 11.05 -21.73
C GLY A 533 -16.58 12.33 -20.95
N GLU A 534 -17.03 13.40 -21.60
CA GLU A 534 -17.42 14.66 -20.96
C GLU A 534 -18.58 14.47 -19.99
N ASN A 535 -19.62 13.74 -20.41
CA ASN A 535 -20.76 13.44 -19.56
C ASN A 535 -20.36 12.62 -18.33
N ILE A 536 -19.50 11.61 -18.51
CA ILE A 536 -18.98 10.83 -17.38
C ILE A 536 -18.13 11.73 -16.47
N TYR A 537 -17.21 12.52 -17.03
CA TYR A 537 -16.34 13.39 -16.25
C TYR A 537 -17.13 14.39 -15.39
N THR A 538 -18.13 15.04 -15.99
CA THR A 538 -18.95 16.05 -15.33
C THR A 538 -19.73 15.47 -14.15
N ASN A 539 -20.25 14.25 -14.30
CA ASN A 539 -21.09 13.61 -13.28
C ASN A 539 -20.31 12.83 -12.22
N THR A 540 -19.08 12.39 -12.53
CA THR A 540 -18.34 11.44 -11.70
C THR A 540 -17.00 11.99 -11.18
N CYS A 541 -16.33 12.88 -11.93
CA CYS A 541 -14.95 13.26 -11.66
C CYS A 541 -14.78 14.74 -11.25
N ALA A 542 -15.62 15.62 -11.80
CA ALA A 542 -15.46 17.07 -11.71
C ALA A 542 -15.61 17.63 -10.29
N GLU A 543 -16.28 16.93 -9.38
CA GLU A 543 -16.42 17.36 -7.97
C GLU A 543 -15.05 17.41 -7.27
N CYS A 544 -14.17 16.44 -7.53
CA CYS A 544 -12.83 16.39 -6.96
C CYS A 544 -11.79 17.08 -7.86
N HIS A 545 -11.86 16.85 -9.18
CA HIS A 545 -10.84 17.32 -10.12
C HIS A 545 -11.13 18.69 -10.75
N GLY A 546 -12.26 19.31 -10.40
CA GLY A 546 -12.68 20.59 -10.96
C GLY A 546 -13.27 20.49 -12.37
N LYS A 547 -14.00 21.51 -12.80
CA LYS A 547 -14.68 21.52 -14.11
C LYS A 547 -13.69 21.61 -15.27
N LYS A 548 -12.50 22.16 -15.02
CA LYS A 548 -11.42 22.34 -16.00
C LYS A 548 -10.21 21.44 -15.71
N GLY A 549 -10.38 20.39 -14.90
CA GLY A 549 -9.29 19.49 -14.53
C GLY A 549 -8.19 20.18 -13.73
N GLU A 550 -8.48 21.31 -13.08
CA GLU A 550 -7.54 22.11 -12.30
C GLU A 550 -7.14 21.44 -10.98
N GLY A 551 -7.93 20.47 -10.52
CA GLY A 551 -7.73 19.80 -9.25
C GLY A 551 -7.83 20.74 -8.05
N LYS A 552 -7.33 20.27 -6.92
CA LYS A 552 -7.19 21.03 -5.68
C LYS A 552 -5.86 20.68 -5.05
N ALA A 553 -4.96 21.67 -4.96
CA ALA A 553 -3.60 21.47 -4.49
C ALA A 553 -3.53 20.63 -3.20
N ASN A 554 -2.64 19.64 -3.18
CA ASN A 554 -2.40 18.73 -2.05
C ASN A 554 -3.59 17.84 -1.66
N GLN A 555 -4.68 17.83 -2.43
CA GLN A 555 -5.86 16.98 -2.19
C GLN A 555 -6.15 16.12 -3.42
N PHE A 556 -6.42 16.76 -4.55
CA PHE A 556 -6.74 16.11 -5.82
C PHE A 556 -5.81 16.68 -6.89
N PRO A 557 -4.97 15.85 -7.55
CA PRO A 557 -4.02 16.36 -8.52
C PRO A 557 -4.74 17.02 -9.71
N ALA A 558 -4.12 18.06 -10.27
CA ALA A 558 -4.52 18.60 -11.55
C ALA A 558 -4.47 17.49 -12.61
N LEU A 559 -5.47 17.46 -13.50
CA LEU A 559 -5.51 16.61 -14.68
C LEU A 559 -5.08 17.39 -15.94
N ALA A 560 -5.33 18.70 -15.96
CA ALA A 560 -4.82 19.60 -16.97
C ALA A 560 -3.28 19.68 -16.88
N SER A 561 -2.57 19.52 -18.00
CA SER A 561 -1.10 19.53 -18.08
C SER A 561 -0.38 18.51 -17.18
N ASN A 562 -1.07 17.49 -16.66
CA ASN A 562 -0.43 16.48 -15.82
C ASN A 562 0.40 15.52 -16.66
N VAL A 563 1.69 15.36 -16.31
CA VAL A 563 2.66 14.53 -17.04
C VAL A 563 2.23 13.06 -17.21
N ASN A 564 1.46 12.52 -16.26
CA ASN A 564 0.91 11.16 -16.37
C ASN A 564 -0.29 11.10 -17.30
N VAL A 565 -1.12 12.16 -17.33
CA VAL A 565 -2.28 12.26 -18.21
C VAL A 565 -1.81 12.39 -19.66
N ILE A 566 -0.81 13.22 -19.94
CA ILE A 566 -0.31 13.46 -21.31
C ILE A 566 0.85 12.55 -21.71
N ALA A 567 1.13 11.51 -20.92
CA ALA A 567 2.14 10.53 -21.25
C ALA A 567 1.83 9.84 -22.60
N PRO A 568 2.86 9.50 -23.41
CA PRO A 568 2.68 8.74 -24.65
C PRO A 568 1.89 7.44 -24.45
N ASN A 569 2.12 6.79 -23.31
CA ASN A 569 1.41 5.58 -22.89
C ASN A 569 0.31 5.93 -21.87
N PRO A 570 -0.97 5.63 -22.16
CA PRO A 570 -2.09 5.97 -21.27
C PRO A 570 -2.22 5.06 -20.04
N VAL A 571 -1.33 4.08 -19.86
CA VAL A 571 -1.46 3.02 -18.84
C VAL A 571 -1.67 3.57 -17.42
N ASN A 572 -0.97 4.63 -17.03
CA ASN A 572 -1.11 5.20 -15.69
C ASN A 572 -2.52 5.76 -15.47
N THR A 573 -3.02 6.55 -16.42
CA THR A 573 -4.35 7.16 -16.34
C THR A 573 -5.46 6.11 -16.37
N ILE A 574 -5.34 5.09 -17.22
CA ILE A 574 -6.28 3.96 -17.27
C ILE A 574 -6.29 3.22 -15.93
N ARG A 575 -5.12 2.88 -15.39
CA ARG A 575 -5.00 2.16 -14.11
C ARG A 575 -5.52 2.98 -12.94
N MET A 576 -5.35 4.30 -12.99
CA MET A 576 -5.84 5.20 -11.95
C MET A 576 -7.36 5.25 -11.92
N VAL A 577 -8.02 5.37 -13.07
CA VAL A 577 -9.49 5.31 -13.15
C VAL A 577 -10.01 3.93 -12.76
N LEU A 578 -9.35 2.84 -13.18
CA LEU A 578 -9.75 1.49 -12.79
C LEU A 578 -9.63 1.26 -11.27
N ASN A 579 -8.46 1.52 -10.70
CA ASN A 579 -8.11 0.99 -9.39
C ASN A 579 -8.20 2.04 -8.27
N GLY A 580 -8.25 3.33 -8.60
CA GLY A 580 -8.24 4.40 -7.61
C GLY A 580 -7.10 4.25 -6.59
N GLY A 581 -7.41 4.52 -5.33
CA GLY A 581 -6.52 4.30 -4.19
C GLY A 581 -5.99 5.59 -3.59
N PHE A 582 -4.89 5.49 -2.86
CA PHE A 582 -4.31 6.58 -2.09
C PHE A 582 -2.87 6.84 -2.51
N SER A 583 -2.43 8.10 -2.42
CA SER A 583 -1.01 8.39 -2.29
C SER A 583 -0.50 7.86 -0.93
N PRO A 584 0.81 7.67 -0.72
CA PRO A 584 1.30 7.12 0.54
C PRO A 584 1.05 8.10 1.68
N SER A 585 0.79 7.60 2.88
CA SER A 585 0.89 8.42 4.08
C SER A 585 2.35 8.91 4.19
N THR A 586 2.56 10.17 4.53
CA THR A 586 3.91 10.72 4.77
C THR A 586 3.93 11.60 6.00
N GLN A 587 5.12 11.98 6.48
CA GLN A 587 5.23 12.98 7.55
C GLN A 587 4.57 14.31 7.20
N GLY A 588 4.68 14.74 5.93
CA GLY A 588 4.06 15.98 5.45
C GLY A 588 2.57 15.87 5.11
N ILE A 589 2.11 14.69 4.68
CA ILE A 589 0.70 14.40 4.36
C ILE A 589 0.31 13.06 4.99
N PRO A 590 -0.01 13.03 6.30
CA PRO A 590 -0.29 11.78 7.01
C PRO A 590 -1.61 11.11 6.57
N TYR A 591 -2.58 11.91 6.10
CA TYR A 591 -3.95 11.47 5.80
C TYR A 591 -4.33 11.76 4.34
N PRO A 592 -3.70 11.14 3.33
CA PRO A 592 -3.98 11.43 1.92
C PRO A 592 -5.45 11.18 1.53
N HIS A 593 -5.98 11.95 0.56
CA HIS A 593 -7.31 11.73 0.01
C HIS A 593 -7.30 10.52 -0.93
N GLY A 594 -8.36 9.71 -0.91
CA GLY A 594 -8.50 8.53 -1.75
C GLY A 594 -9.29 8.82 -3.03
N MET A 595 -8.80 8.33 -4.17
CA MET A 595 -9.53 8.29 -5.44
C MET A 595 -10.42 7.04 -5.50
N PRO A 596 -11.73 7.17 -5.83
CA PRO A 596 -12.59 6.02 -6.06
C PRO A 596 -12.07 5.09 -7.17
N PRO A 597 -12.04 3.76 -6.96
CA PRO A 597 -11.93 2.80 -8.05
C PRO A 597 -13.23 2.78 -8.87
N TYR A 598 -13.12 2.78 -10.21
CA TYR A 598 -14.27 2.64 -11.12
C TYR A 598 -14.29 1.31 -11.89
N ARG A 599 -13.51 0.33 -11.41
CA ARG A 599 -13.41 -0.98 -12.05
C ARG A 599 -14.76 -1.70 -12.11
N VAL A 600 -15.67 -1.53 -11.16
CA VAL A 600 -16.92 -2.29 -11.17
C VAL A 600 -18.04 -1.49 -11.85
N GLU A 601 -18.01 -0.17 -11.68
CA GLU A 601 -19.08 0.75 -12.03
C GLU A 601 -19.05 1.17 -13.50
N LEU A 602 -17.86 1.31 -14.10
CA LEU A 602 -17.69 1.78 -15.47
C LEU A 602 -17.27 0.65 -16.42
N SER A 603 -17.94 0.56 -17.57
CA SER A 603 -17.56 -0.38 -18.63
C SER A 603 -16.20 -0.01 -19.26
N ASN A 604 -15.59 -0.93 -20.02
CA ASN A 604 -14.36 -0.63 -20.76
C ASN A 604 -14.53 0.55 -21.73
N ASN A 605 -15.72 0.69 -22.34
CA ASN A 605 -16.03 1.80 -23.23
C ASN A 605 -16.18 3.13 -22.47
N ASP A 606 -16.76 3.10 -21.27
CA ASP A 606 -16.90 4.29 -20.42
C ASP A 606 -15.55 4.79 -19.92
N ILE A 607 -14.70 3.87 -19.45
CA ILE A 607 -13.33 4.21 -19.02
C ILE A 607 -12.53 4.75 -20.20
N ALA A 608 -12.60 4.09 -21.36
CA ALA A 608 -11.95 4.58 -22.58
C ALA A 608 -12.43 5.99 -22.95
N ALA A 609 -13.73 6.25 -22.87
CA ALA A 609 -14.31 7.57 -23.16
C ALA A 609 -13.84 8.65 -22.18
N VAL A 610 -13.95 8.43 -20.87
CA VAL A 610 -13.56 9.44 -19.86
C VAL A 610 -12.05 9.68 -19.85
N VAL A 611 -11.24 8.64 -20.01
CA VAL A 611 -9.78 8.79 -20.13
C VAL A 611 -9.43 9.56 -21.40
N THR A 612 -10.09 9.27 -22.53
CA THR A 612 -9.92 10.02 -23.78
C THR A 612 -10.25 11.50 -23.60
N TYR A 613 -11.37 11.82 -22.94
CA TYR A 613 -11.76 13.20 -22.63
C TYR A 613 -10.70 13.90 -21.78
N ILE A 614 -10.29 13.29 -20.66
CA ILE A 614 -9.25 13.84 -19.76
C ILE A 614 -7.94 14.12 -20.52
N ARG A 615 -7.52 13.20 -21.41
CA ARG A 615 -6.29 13.31 -22.19
C ARG A 615 -6.33 14.36 -23.30
N ARG A 616 -7.51 14.89 -23.64
CA ARG A 616 -7.73 15.79 -24.78
C ARG A 616 -8.45 17.09 -24.44
N SER A 617 -8.70 17.32 -23.16
CA SER A 617 -9.35 18.52 -22.65
C SER A 617 -8.35 19.48 -22.01
N TRP A 618 -8.74 20.75 -21.86
CA TRP A 618 -7.99 21.77 -21.10
C TRP A 618 -6.54 21.99 -21.57
N GLY A 619 -6.31 21.85 -22.88
CA GLY A 619 -4.99 22.01 -23.48
C GLY A 619 -4.14 20.72 -23.51
N ASN A 620 -4.66 19.61 -22.99
CA ASN A 620 -4.07 18.29 -23.21
C ASN A 620 -4.31 17.88 -24.69
N ASN A 621 -3.30 17.31 -25.36
CA ASN A 621 -3.43 16.88 -26.78
C ASN A 621 -3.18 15.39 -27.03
N ALA A 622 -2.99 14.61 -25.97
CA ALA A 622 -2.54 13.22 -26.07
C ALA A 622 -3.55 12.31 -26.76
N SER A 623 -3.09 11.14 -27.19
CA SER A 623 -3.89 10.15 -27.92
C SER A 623 -5.13 9.71 -27.14
N GLY A 624 -6.23 9.48 -27.86
CA GLY A 624 -7.41 8.82 -27.31
C GLY A 624 -7.12 7.37 -26.97
N VAL A 625 -7.94 6.80 -26.10
CA VAL A 625 -7.80 5.43 -25.56
C VAL A 625 -8.90 4.54 -26.12
N ALA A 626 -8.51 3.37 -26.63
CA ALA A 626 -9.43 2.33 -27.06
C ALA A 626 -9.89 1.44 -25.89
N SER A 627 -11.09 0.87 -25.99
CA SER A 627 -11.62 -0.04 -24.97
C SER A 627 -10.78 -1.32 -24.78
N VAL A 628 -10.10 -1.78 -25.84
CA VAL A 628 -9.17 -2.92 -25.77
C VAL A 628 -7.92 -2.61 -24.91
N GLU A 629 -7.48 -1.34 -24.88
CA GLU A 629 -6.37 -0.93 -24.00
C GLU A 629 -6.80 -0.99 -22.53
N VAL A 630 -8.05 -0.64 -22.24
CA VAL A 630 -8.65 -0.78 -20.89
C VAL A 630 -8.81 -2.25 -20.52
N ASP A 631 -9.30 -3.07 -21.43
CA ASP A 631 -9.50 -4.50 -21.20
C ASP A 631 -8.18 -5.21 -20.86
N LYS A 632 -7.11 -4.87 -21.57
CA LYS A 632 -5.75 -5.35 -21.25
C LYS A 632 -5.34 -4.99 -19.82
N GLN A 633 -5.69 -3.80 -19.33
CA GLN A 633 -5.40 -3.43 -17.94
C GLN A 633 -6.29 -4.13 -16.92
N ARG A 634 -7.48 -4.59 -17.31
CA ARG A 634 -8.32 -5.42 -16.45
C ARG A 634 -7.77 -6.84 -16.31
N GLY A 635 -7.32 -7.46 -17.39
CA GLY A 635 -6.81 -8.83 -17.38
C GLY A 635 -5.46 -9.02 -16.66
N ASN A 636 -4.70 -7.95 -16.43
CA ASN A 636 -3.36 -7.99 -15.87
C ASN A 636 -3.28 -7.92 -14.32
N GLN A 637 -4.39 -8.07 -13.58
CA GLN A 637 -4.41 -8.01 -12.11
C GLN A 637 -5.25 -9.11 -11.47
#